data_AF-A0A562SXI8-F1
#
_entry.id   AF-A0A562SXI8-F1
#
_cell.length_a   1.000
_cell.length_b   1.000
_cell.length_c   1.000
_cell.angle_alpha   90.00
_cell.angle_beta   90.00
_cell.angle_gamma   90.00
#
_symmetry.space_group_name_H-M   'P 1'
#
loop_
_entity.id
_entity.type
_entity.pdbx_description
1 polymer ?
#
loop_
_entity_poly.entity_id
_entity_poly.type
_entity_poly.pdbx_seq_one_letter_code
_entity_poly.pdbx_strand_id
1 'polypeptide(L)'
;MRMSLFHQPVKTAFWFMLFALVFAPLQTVASERHALVIGNADYNSNTLTALKNPANDAALVADSLKTAGFKVQLVLNADLRAMKRAVRDFTETLKQAPQGSLSAFYYSGHGFEAGGRNYLAPLEADLRDEVDAEFEALSVDWVLTAVEKSHDGANIVILDACRNTALTRSAGGTAGGFSLLTSTPRGTFISFATAPGSTATDGAGLNSPYTAAIAREMLVPGATIEAVFKRVRQQVVDATGGEQVPWDHSSLTDDIVLLQGTMGGPADVASAPAGASAMQLELQFWNDVKDTDDRSEIQAYLDRFPSGAFSELAKTRLEQIGTGPSGDIEQLFARIQSRSLLVENPQRPHEFYANARLREIKGDYPKARLDYLKYFAFGEPQVDPHVRFQAVLKIQEGRAGAREVYNAFTQGRRDATTLFAGILLEDREERVRRLTSFLQAYPDFTPAYYALSQDFSAARVGQQSLADKTKELELLNEFMAGVDDGRYLRYFLDQQMAADWLEDAKTRLAALSVLNSAALVNPIKINAMRSNQGWMLNLAIADRTQEIFVKLPNSDFKSTGFMANSMDPTTGKPIAYPMVELPGNAEAMDIMVKYTDIRGEEQGPFEIRFNPNLALIAGQKDILERMPNGWVSYRDFDGKRLVYFTHLISYRCAIDEVQYGLDTDTPNQSFEIGECDPDNPHAIPSKGPGSVVYTDIPKPTKYLSVKLTYADGTQSEVQRFDAPN
;
A
#
# COMPACT_ATOMS: atom_id res chain seq x y z
N MET A 1 -7.55 -105.50 16.35
CA MET A 1 -8.78 -105.32 15.55
C MET A 1 -9.78 -104.56 16.42
N ARG A 2 -10.12 -103.31 16.04
CA ARG A 2 -11.07 -102.34 16.66
C ARG A 2 -11.02 -102.14 18.18
N MET A 3 -10.67 -100.91 18.62
CA MET A 3 -11.29 -100.28 19.80
C MET A 3 -11.09 -98.74 19.85
N SER A 4 -12.24 -98.05 19.83
CA SER A 4 -12.66 -96.76 20.40
C SER A 4 -11.65 -95.75 21.01
N LEU A 5 -11.63 -94.56 20.39
CA LEU A 5 -11.91 -93.18 20.91
C LEU A 5 -11.59 -92.74 22.36
N PHE A 6 -11.02 -91.52 22.39
CA PHE A 6 -10.89 -90.47 23.44
C PHE A 6 -9.84 -90.65 24.57
N HIS A 7 -8.80 -89.80 24.57
CA HIS A 7 -8.11 -89.23 25.74
C HIS A 7 -7.29 -87.95 25.37
N GLN A 8 -7.76 -86.80 25.88
CA GLN A 8 -7.14 -85.60 26.52
C GLN A 8 -5.58 -85.40 26.60
N PRO A 9 -5.04 -84.22 27.02
CA PRO A 9 -4.63 -83.08 26.18
C PRO A 9 -3.12 -82.70 26.34
N VAL A 10 -2.58 -81.83 25.49
CA VAL A 10 -1.19 -81.33 25.59
C VAL A 10 -1.17 -79.91 26.19
N LYS A 11 -0.40 -79.74 27.26
CA LYS A 11 -0.13 -78.48 27.97
C LYS A 11 1.04 -77.75 27.30
N THR A 12 0.85 -76.48 26.92
CA THR A 12 1.92 -75.55 26.54
C THR A 12 2.22 -74.62 27.73
N ALA A 13 3.47 -74.63 28.19
CA ALA A 13 3.96 -73.79 29.27
C ALA A 13 4.56 -72.49 28.71
N PHE A 14 4.06 -71.35 29.18
CA PHE A 14 4.61 -70.02 28.94
C PHE A 14 5.76 -69.74 29.92
N TRP A 15 6.92 -69.31 29.40
CA TRP A 15 8.00 -68.71 30.18
C TRP A 15 7.96 -67.19 29.97
N PHE A 16 7.69 -66.44 31.04
CA PHE A 16 7.85 -64.98 31.10
C PHE A 16 9.29 -64.65 31.46
N MET A 17 10.05 -64.02 30.55
CA MET A 17 11.33 -63.37 30.87
C MET A 17 11.16 -61.86 30.69
N LEU A 18 11.33 -61.15 31.80
CA LEU A 18 11.19 -59.70 31.95
C LEU A 18 12.38 -59.00 31.27
N PHE A 19 12.14 -58.28 30.17
CA PHE A 19 13.12 -57.35 29.59
C PHE A 19 12.61 -55.92 29.79
N ALA A 20 13.10 -55.27 30.85
CA ALA A 20 12.84 -53.86 31.10
C ALA A 20 13.67 -53.01 30.12
N LEU A 21 13.08 -52.68 28.97
CA LEU A 21 13.59 -51.64 28.08
C LEU A 21 13.32 -50.27 28.72
N VAL A 22 14.37 -49.66 29.26
CA VAL A 22 14.40 -48.24 29.61
C VAL A 22 14.27 -47.45 28.31
N PHE A 23 13.04 -47.10 27.94
CA PHE A 23 12.79 -46.03 26.97
C PHE A 23 13.19 -44.71 27.62
N ALA A 24 14.44 -44.30 27.42
CA ALA A 24 14.77 -42.88 27.54
C ALA A 24 13.98 -42.16 26.44
N PRO A 25 13.08 -41.21 26.75
CA PRO A 25 12.47 -40.40 25.71
C PRO A 25 13.60 -39.70 24.98
N LEU A 26 13.72 -39.94 23.67
CA LEU A 26 14.45 -39.06 22.76
C LEU A 26 13.83 -37.68 22.93
N GLN A 27 14.48 -36.82 23.69
CA GLN A 27 14.16 -35.41 23.68
C GLN A 27 14.50 -34.92 22.28
N THR A 28 13.49 -34.86 21.42
CA THR A 28 13.52 -34.01 20.23
C THR A 28 13.85 -32.61 20.75
N VAL A 29 15.11 -32.18 20.57
CA VAL A 29 15.50 -30.81 20.86
C VAL A 29 14.62 -29.95 19.97
N ALA A 30 13.71 -29.19 20.57
CA ALA A 30 12.91 -28.22 19.83
C ALA A 30 13.90 -27.31 19.10
N SER A 31 13.80 -27.25 17.77
CA SER A 31 14.64 -26.36 16.95
C SER A 31 14.54 -24.95 17.53
N GLU A 32 15.68 -24.39 17.95
CA GLU A 32 15.69 -23.05 18.51
C GLU A 32 15.31 -22.04 17.44
N ARG A 33 14.55 -21.02 17.84
CA ARG A 33 14.05 -19.98 16.95
C ARG A 33 14.56 -18.64 17.44
N HIS A 34 15.25 -17.90 16.59
CA HIS A 34 15.85 -16.60 16.94
C HIS A 34 15.40 -15.55 15.93
N ALA A 35 15.03 -14.36 16.41
CA ALA A 35 14.67 -13.27 15.51
C ALA A 35 15.36 -11.95 15.86
N LEU A 36 15.73 -11.20 14.82
CA LEU A 36 16.11 -9.80 14.91
C LEU A 36 15.05 -8.95 14.21
N VAL A 37 14.47 -8.01 14.93
CA VAL A 37 13.41 -7.14 14.46
C VAL A 37 13.86 -5.69 14.62
N ILE A 38 13.89 -4.95 13.53
CA ILE A 38 14.34 -3.55 13.50
C ILE A 38 13.21 -2.65 12.99
N GLY A 39 12.92 -1.56 13.70
CA GLY A 39 11.92 -0.57 13.28
C GLY A 39 12.45 0.86 13.41
N ASN A 40 12.64 1.56 12.30
CA ASN A 40 13.14 2.93 12.28
C ASN A 40 12.05 3.88 11.78
N ALA A 41 11.60 4.78 12.66
CA ALA A 41 10.48 5.69 12.43
C ALA A 41 10.90 7.17 12.58
N ASP A 42 11.69 7.49 13.60
CA ASP A 42 11.98 8.88 14.01
C ASP A 42 13.14 9.51 13.22
N TYR A 43 13.09 9.49 11.88
CA TYR A 43 14.12 10.12 11.03
C TYR A 43 14.07 11.65 11.18
N ASN A 44 15.25 12.25 11.33
CA ASN A 44 15.42 13.69 11.54
C ASN A 44 16.38 14.34 10.52
N SER A 45 16.68 13.65 9.41
CA SER A 45 17.58 14.16 8.37
C SER A 45 16.82 14.88 7.25
N ASN A 46 17.52 15.76 6.53
CA ASN A 46 16.92 16.53 5.42
C ASN A 46 16.52 15.65 4.23
N THR A 47 17.04 14.42 4.15
CA THR A 47 16.83 13.48 3.03
C THR A 47 15.77 12.44 3.33
N LEU A 48 15.47 12.15 4.60
CA LEU A 48 14.55 11.11 5.05
C LEU A 48 13.54 11.68 6.04
N THR A 49 12.26 11.64 5.68
CA THR A 49 11.17 12.10 6.55
C THR A 49 10.83 11.05 7.60
N ALA A 50 10.38 11.47 8.78
CA ALA A 50 9.84 10.56 9.79
C ALA A 50 8.69 9.71 9.21
N LEU A 51 8.60 8.45 9.66
CA LEU A 51 7.57 7.48 9.28
C LEU A 51 6.71 7.16 10.51
N LYS A 52 5.41 6.90 10.32
CA LYS A 52 4.46 6.79 11.43
C LYS A 52 4.44 5.39 12.05
N ASN A 53 4.45 4.36 11.21
CA ASN A 53 4.20 2.99 11.67
C ASN A 53 5.42 2.08 11.89
N PRO A 54 6.67 2.34 11.42
CA PRO A 54 7.73 1.34 11.54
C PRO A 54 8.07 0.86 12.95
N ALA A 55 7.96 1.73 13.96
CA ALA A 55 8.17 1.33 15.34
C ALA A 55 7.01 0.45 15.86
N ASN A 56 5.77 0.77 15.48
CA ASN A 56 4.58 -0.03 15.82
C ASN A 56 4.61 -1.39 15.12
N ASP A 57 4.99 -1.40 13.84
CA ASP A 57 5.12 -2.58 13.01
C ASP A 57 6.15 -3.56 13.58
N ALA A 58 7.34 -3.05 13.90
CA ALA A 58 8.38 -3.84 14.53
C ALA A 58 7.94 -4.39 15.89
N ALA A 59 7.22 -3.60 16.71
CA ALA A 59 6.69 -4.08 17.98
C ALA A 59 5.65 -5.21 17.79
N LEU A 60 4.74 -5.07 16.82
CA LEU A 60 3.71 -6.07 16.52
C LEU A 60 4.34 -7.37 16.00
N VAL A 61 5.25 -7.30 15.03
CA VAL A 61 5.92 -8.48 14.48
C VAL A 61 6.78 -9.18 15.53
N ALA A 62 7.46 -8.42 16.38
CA ALA A 62 8.22 -8.99 17.50
C ALA A 62 7.31 -9.80 18.45
N ASP A 63 6.09 -9.32 18.72
CA ASP A 63 5.13 -10.02 19.58
C ASP A 63 4.57 -11.29 18.90
N SER A 64 4.22 -11.21 17.61
CA SER A 64 3.79 -12.37 16.83
C SER A 64 4.90 -13.44 16.75
N LEU A 65 6.14 -13.04 16.55
CA LEU A 65 7.30 -13.94 16.54
C LEU A 65 7.55 -14.59 17.91
N LYS A 66 7.46 -13.82 19.01
CA LYS A 66 7.52 -14.38 20.38
C LYS A 66 6.43 -15.42 20.60
N THR A 67 5.21 -15.12 20.17
CA THR A 67 4.06 -16.04 20.25
C THR A 67 4.31 -17.31 19.42
N ALA A 68 4.97 -17.18 18.27
CA ALA A 68 5.45 -18.31 17.47
C ALA A 68 6.72 -18.99 18.03
N GLY A 69 7.16 -18.66 19.24
CA GLY A 69 8.25 -19.34 19.94
C GLY A 69 9.66 -18.83 19.60
N PHE A 70 9.79 -17.67 18.96
CA PHE A 70 11.10 -17.04 18.71
C PHE A 70 11.63 -16.32 19.95
N LYS A 71 12.93 -16.42 20.18
CA LYS A 71 13.70 -15.51 21.03
C LYS A 71 13.99 -14.25 20.20
N VAL A 72 13.31 -13.14 20.52
CA VAL A 72 13.32 -11.92 19.70
C VAL A 72 14.20 -10.83 20.30
N GLN A 73 15.15 -10.32 19.51
CA GLN A 73 15.86 -9.06 19.74
C GLN A 73 15.14 -7.95 18.96
N LEU A 74 14.47 -7.03 19.67
CA LEU A 74 13.84 -5.85 19.08
C LEU A 74 14.77 -4.64 19.19
N VAL A 75 14.94 -3.91 18.10
CA VAL A 75 15.74 -2.69 18.02
C VAL A 75 14.89 -1.62 17.35
N LEU A 76 14.62 -0.52 18.05
CA LEU A 76 13.84 0.60 17.52
C LEU A 76 14.74 1.81 17.33
N ASN A 77 14.47 2.59 16.28
CA ASN A 77 15.05 3.92 16.07
C ASN A 77 16.59 3.92 16.18
N ALA A 78 17.23 3.05 15.39
CA ALA A 78 18.66 2.79 15.45
C ALA A 78 19.46 3.57 14.39
N ASP A 79 20.61 4.09 14.84
CA ASP A 79 21.69 4.54 13.96
C ASP A 79 22.42 3.34 13.29
N LEU A 80 23.32 3.64 12.34
CA LEU A 80 24.01 2.60 11.57
C LEU A 80 24.85 1.67 12.45
N ARG A 81 25.45 2.22 13.50
CA ARG A 81 26.34 1.49 14.41
C ARG A 81 25.52 0.51 15.26
N ALA A 82 24.37 0.95 15.75
CA ALA A 82 23.41 0.14 16.49
C ALA A 82 22.83 -0.98 15.62
N MET A 83 22.45 -0.68 14.36
CA MET A 83 21.98 -1.70 13.42
C MET A 83 23.07 -2.75 13.12
N LYS A 84 24.30 -2.33 12.78
CA LYS A 84 25.43 -3.26 12.53
C LYS A 84 25.75 -4.10 13.75
N ARG A 85 25.70 -3.52 14.96
CA ARG A 85 25.88 -4.24 16.22
C ARG A 85 24.79 -5.28 16.41
N ALA A 86 23.52 -4.92 16.20
CA ALA A 86 22.40 -5.83 16.35
C ALA A 86 22.50 -7.04 15.42
N VAL A 87 22.84 -6.82 14.14
CA VAL A 87 23.07 -7.92 13.18
C VAL A 87 24.22 -8.81 13.62
N ARG A 88 25.34 -8.23 14.07
CA ARG A 88 26.48 -9.02 14.56
C ARG A 88 26.07 -9.86 15.77
N ASP A 89 25.45 -9.25 16.78
CA ASP A 89 25.08 -9.94 18.02
C ASP A 89 24.03 -11.05 17.74
N PHE A 90 23.12 -10.81 16.79
CA PHE A 90 22.18 -11.80 16.27
C PHE A 90 22.92 -12.98 15.61
N THR A 91 23.87 -12.72 14.70
CA THR A 91 24.64 -13.79 14.04
C THR A 91 25.53 -14.56 15.00
N GLU A 92 26.08 -13.93 16.05
CA GLU A 92 26.81 -14.64 17.10
C GLU A 92 25.91 -15.56 17.91
N THR A 93 24.66 -15.15 18.14
CA THR A 93 23.65 -16.00 18.77
C THR A 93 23.31 -17.20 17.88
N LEU A 94 23.13 -16.98 16.57
CA LEU A 94 22.85 -18.04 15.60
C LEU A 94 23.98 -19.08 15.49
N LYS A 95 25.26 -18.66 15.54
CA LYS A 95 26.42 -19.57 15.54
C LYS A 95 26.44 -20.53 16.72
N GLN A 96 25.83 -20.15 17.83
CA GLN A 96 25.75 -20.97 19.04
C GLN A 96 24.48 -21.84 19.06
N ALA A 97 23.56 -21.62 18.12
CA ALA A 97 22.29 -22.35 18.06
C ALA A 97 22.50 -23.77 17.51
N PRO A 98 21.68 -24.75 17.93
CA PRO A 98 21.74 -26.11 17.39
C PRO A 98 21.51 -26.19 15.87
N GLN A 99 22.00 -27.26 15.24
CA GLN A 99 21.70 -27.53 13.83
C GLN A 99 20.18 -27.61 13.58
N GLY A 100 19.72 -27.02 12.47
CA GLY A 100 18.30 -26.95 12.12
C GLY A 100 17.51 -25.85 12.84
N SER A 101 18.18 -24.89 13.50
CA SER A 101 17.55 -23.68 14.07
C SER A 101 16.91 -22.81 12.99
N LEU A 102 15.84 -22.08 13.35
CA LEU A 102 15.12 -21.17 12.46
C LEU A 102 15.47 -19.72 12.81
N SER A 103 15.87 -18.93 11.82
CA SER A 103 16.14 -17.50 11.99
C SER A 103 15.04 -16.65 11.33
N ALA A 104 14.73 -15.50 11.93
CA ALA A 104 13.90 -14.47 11.32
C ALA A 104 14.56 -13.10 11.40
N PHE A 105 14.65 -12.39 10.29
CA PHE A 105 15.03 -10.98 10.24
C PHE A 105 13.84 -10.16 9.73
N TYR A 106 13.46 -9.14 10.47
CA TYR A 106 12.42 -8.19 10.07
C TYR A 106 12.96 -6.77 10.13
N TYR A 107 12.67 -5.98 9.10
CA TYR A 107 12.94 -4.56 9.09
C TYR A 107 11.72 -3.77 8.63
N SER A 108 11.39 -2.69 9.36
CA SER A 108 10.48 -1.64 8.89
C SER A 108 11.14 -0.27 8.96
N GLY A 109 10.97 0.55 7.91
CA GLY A 109 11.58 1.88 7.80
C GLY A 109 11.83 2.33 6.36
N HIS A 110 12.70 3.31 6.16
CA HIS A 110 13.14 3.70 4.80
C HIS A 110 14.11 2.65 4.25
N GLY A 111 13.97 2.36 2.96
CA GLY A 111 14.87 1.49 2.22
C GLY A 111 15.00 1.97 0.78
N PHE A 112 16.13 1.70 0.14
CA PHE A 112 16.39 2.22 -1.20
C PHE A 112 17.37 1.34 -1.96
N GLU A 113 17.48 1.60 -3.26
CA GLU A 113 18.42 0.93 -4.15
C GLU A 113 19.46 1.94 -4.63
N ALA A 114 20.72 1.51 -4.61
CA ALA A 114 21.86 2.24 -5.11
C ALA A 114 22.82 1.23 -5.76
N GLY A 115 23.16 1.44 -7.03
CA GLY A 115 24.10 0.59 -7.77
C GLY A 115 23.67 -0.86 -7.90
N GLY A 116 22.36 -1.11 -8.03
CA GLY A 116 21.78 -2.44 -8.10
C GLY A 116 21.76 -3.18 -6.77
N ARG A 117 22.12 -2.54 -5.65
CA ARG A 117 22.14 -3.13 -4.30
C ARG A 117 21.08 -2.49 -3.41
N ASN A 118 20.53 -3.31 -2.51
CA ASN A 118 19.45 -2.94 -1.60
C ASN A 118 19.99 -2.48 -0.24
N TYR A 119 19.52 -1.35 0.26
CA TYR A 119 19.96 -0.73 1.52
C TYR A 119 18.79 -0.42 2.46
N LEU A 120 19.03 -0.56 3.77
CA LEU A 120 18.14 -0.17 4.85
C LEU A 120 18.69 1.10 5.50
N ALA A 121 17.86 2.12 5.67
CA ALA A 121 18.28 3.44 6.14
C ALA A 121 18.32 3.55 7.69
N PRO A 122 19.46 3.91 8.28
CA PRO A 122 19.54 4.34 9.67
C PRO A 122 18.90 5.72 9.90
N LEU A 123 18.62 6.06 11.16
CA LEU A 123 18.02 7.36 11.51
C LEU A 123 18.84 8.58 11.06
N GLU A 124 20.17 8.50 11.20
CA GLU A 124 21.09 9.62 10.94
C GLU A 124 21.67 9.60 9.52
N ALA A 125 21.10 8.82 8.60
CA ALA A 125 21.63 8.71 7.24
C ALA A 125 21.43 10.01 6.43
N ASP A 126 22.52 10.51 5.83
CA ASP A 126 22.59 11.69 4.96
C ASP A 126 22.83 11.23 3.52
N LEU A 127 21.77 10.76 2.88
CA LEU A 127 21.82 10.08 1.59
C LEU A 127 21.74 11.09 0.43
N ARG A 128 22.88 11.68 0.05
CA ARG A 128 22.94 12.71 -1.00
C ARG A 128 23.22 12.13 -2.38
N ASP A 129 24.07 11.10 -2.45
CA ASP A 129 24.38 10.36 -3.68
C ASP A 129 24.53 8.84 -3.47
N GLU A 130 24.77 8.12 -4.58
CA GLU A 130 24.90 6.67 -4.62
C GLU A 130 26.14 6.15 -3.86
N VAL A 131 27.16 6.98 -3.69
CA VAL A 131 28.40 6.64 -2.97
C VAL A 131 28.14 6.70 -1.47
N ASP A 132 27.45 7.74 -1.00
CA ASP A 132 27.06 7.90 0.40
C ASP A 132 26.25 6.71 0.92
N ALA A 133 25.39 6.13 0.07
CA ALA A 133 24.61 4.92 0.38
C ALA A 133 25.46 3.75 0.89
N GLU A 134 26.62 3.51 0.29
CA GLU A 134 27.50 2.38 0.66
C GLU A 134 28.16 2.57 2.02
N PHE A 135 28.35 3.82 2.45
CA PHE A 135 29.00 4.15 3.72
C PHE A 135 27.99 4.40 4.86
N GLU A 136 26.84 4.98 4.54
CA GLU A 136 25.88 5.50 5.52
C GLU A 136 24.64 4.62 5.72
N ALA A 137 24.41 3.61 4.89
CA ALA A 137 23.29 2.69 5.03
C ALA A 137 23.70 1.23 5.27
N LEU A 138 22.74 0.42 5.70
CA LEU A 138 22.97 -0.99 5.95
C LEU A 138 22.61 -1.81 4.70
N SER A 139 23.61 -2.45 4.08
CA SER A 139 23.38 -3.33 2.94
C SER A 139 22.56 -4.57 3.33
N VAL A 140 21.48 -4.84 2.60
CA VAL A 140 20.65 -6.05 2.74
C VAL A 140 21.48 -7.30 2.41
N ASP A 141 22.30 -7.26 1.36
CA ASP A 141 23.17 -8.38 0.97
C ASP A 141 24.16 -8.76 2.07
N TRP A 142 24.68 -7.75 2.79
CA TRP A 142 25.54 -7.99 3.94
C TRP A 142 24.79 -8.72 5.07
N VAL A 143 23.56 -8.31 5.39
CA VAL A 143 22.72 -8.98 6.39
C VAL A 143 22.43 -10.42 5.96
N LEU A 144 21.99 -10.63 4.73
CA LEU A 144 21.69 -11.94 4.16
C LEU A 144 22.90 -12.88 4.22
N THR A 145 24.06 -12.40 3.78
CA THR A 145 25.32 -13.17 3.80
C THR A 145 25.77 -13.48 5.23
N ALA A 146 25.60 -12.54 6.17
CA ALA A 146 26.01 -12.72 7.55
C ALA A 146 25.13 -13.75 8.27
N VAL A 147 23.82 -13.75 8.01
CA VAL A 147 22.87 -14.74 8.53
C VAL A 147 23.15 -16.11 7.92
N GLU A 148 23.26 -16.23 6.59
CA GLU A 148 23.55 -17.50 5.90
C GLU A 148 24.83 -18.16 6.42
N LYS A 149 25.90 -17.38 6.66
CA LYS A 149 27.17 -17.92 7.18
C LYS A 149 27.14 -18.28 8.66
N SER A 150 26.12 -17.85 9.40
CA SER A 150 26.08 -18.02 10.85
C SER A 150 25.49 -19.36 11.29
N HIS A 151 24.64 -20.00 10.48
CA HIS A 151 24.11 -21.33 10.76
C HIS A 151 23.59 -22.03 9.48
N ASP A 152 23.48 -23.36 9.52
CA ASP A 152 22.98 -24.20 8.41
C ASP A 152 21.44 -24.40 8.43
N GLY A 153 20.70 -23.50 9.09
CA GLY A 153 19.25 -23.61 9.28
C GLY A 153 18.45 -22.75 8.31
N ALA A 154 17.12 -22.79 8.43
CA ALA A 154 16.24 -21.98 7.59
C ALA A 154 16.21 -20.52 8.03
N ASN A 155 16.12 -19.60 7.07
CA ASN A 155 16.09 -18.15 7.29
C ASN A 155 14.82 -17.54 6.72
N ILE A 156 14.15 -16.69 7.50
CA ILE A 156 12.99 -15.91 7.05
C ILE A 156 13.40 -14.43 7.10
N VAL A 157 13.33 -13.73 5.98
CA VAL A 157 13.71 -12.32 5.88
C VAL A 157 12.53 -11.53 5.36
N ILE A 158 12.10 -10.52 6.12
CA ILE A 158 10.91 -9.73 5.83
C ILE A 158 11.31 -8.26 5.81
N LEU A 159 11.06 -7.59 4.69
CA LEU A 159 11.43 -6.20 4.48
C LEU A 159 10.19 -5.35 4.19
N ASP A 160 9.78 -4.58 5.19
CA ASP A 160 8.68 -3.62 5.15
C ASP A 160 9.19 -2.19 4.98
N ALA A 161 9.81 -1.91 3.84
CA ALA A 161 10.46 -0.64 3.59
C ALA A 161 9.87 0.15 2.41
N CYS A 162 9.62 1.44 2.64
CA CYS A 162 9.22 2.41 1.62
C CYS A 162 10.42 2.74 0.71
N ARG A 163 10.20 2.76 -0.62
CA ARG A 163 11.23 2.91 -1.66
C ARG A 163 11.29 4.33 -2.26
N ASN A 164 11.25 5.38 -1.43
CA ASN A 164 11.34 6.77 -1.91
C ASN A 164 12.39 7.56 -1.12
N THR A 165 13.52 7.89 -1.75
CA THR A 165 14.58 8.74 -1.15
C THR A 165 15.01 9.82 -2.13
N ALA A 166 15.68 10.87 -1.63
CA ALA A 166 16.11 12.04 -2.41
C ALA A 166 17.00 11.72 -3.64
N LEU A 167 17.59 10.52 -3.72
CA LEU A 167 18.39 10.02 -4.85
C LEU A 167 17.59 9.95 -6.17
N THR A 168 16.27 9.72 -6.11
CA THR A 168 15.39 9.75 -7.30
C THR A 168 15.08 11.16 -7.79
N ARG A 169 15.38 12.21 -7.01
CA ARG A 169 15.13 13.62 -7.39
C ARG A 169 16.34 14.28 -8.06
N SER A 170 17.56 13.81 -7.83
CA SER A 170 18.82 14.43 -8.33
C SER A 170 19.36 13.77 -9.60
N ALA A 171 19.02 12.50 -9.88
CA ALA A 171 19.31 11.82 -11.13
C ALA A 171 18.01 11.68 -11.94
N GLY A 172 17.87 12.41 -13.05
CA GLY A 172 16.68 12.40 -13.90
C GLY A 172 16.39 11.09 -14.65
N GLY A 173 16.48 9.95 -13.97
CA GLY A 173 16.23 8.61 -14.49
C GLY A 173 15.07 7.93 -13.76
N THR A 174 14.35 7.08 -14.50
CA THR A 174 13.38 6.13 -13.95
C THR A 174 14.09 5.08 -13.08
N ALA A 175 14.18 5.31 -11.78
CA ALA A 175 14.70 4.31 -10.83
C ALA A 175 13.67 4.07 -9.70
N GLY A 176 12.90 2.99 -9.82
CA GLY A 176 11.95 2.54 -8.81
C GLY A 176 12.58 1.49 -7.89
N GLY A 177 13.03 1.90 -6.69
CA GLY A 177 13.55 1.13 -5.53
C GLY A 177 14.33 -0.19 -5.70
N PHE A 178 14.40 -1.03 -4.64
CA PHE A 178 14.97 -2.40 -4.60
C PHE A 178 14.99 -3.20 -5.92
N SER A 179 16.18 -3.52 -6.40
CA SER A 179 16.40 -4.41 -7.54
C SER A 179 16.00 -5.85 -7.19
N LEU A 180 15.71 -6.65 -8.23
CA LEU A 180 15.58 -8.10 -8.09
C LEU A 180 16.93 -8.65 -7.56
N LEU A 181 16.93 -9.34 -6.42
CA LEU A 181 18.14 -9.99 -5.91
C LEU A 181 18.63 -11.01 -6.95
N THR A 182 19.89 -10.91 -7.37
CA THR A 182 20.48 -11.79 -8.38
C THR A 182 20.66 -13.24 -7.91
N SER A 183 20.55 -13.49 -6.60
CA SER A 183 20.53 -14.84 -6.02
C SER A 183 19.96 -14.82 -4.60
N THR A 184 18.98 -15.67 -4.29
CA THR A 184 18.51 -15.92 -2.92
C THR A 184 19.51 -16.84 -2.20
N PRO A 185 20.05 -16.46 -1.02
CA PRO A 185 20.93 -17.32 -0.21
C PRO A 185 20.30 -18.68 0.05
N ARG A 186 21.07 -19.74 0.30
CA ARG A 186 20.50 -21.10 0.50
C ARG A 186 19.62 -21.14 1.75
N GLY A 187 18.55 -21.94 1.71
CA GLY A 187 17.67 -22.13 2.86
C GLY A 187 16.97 -20.86 3.35
N THR A 188 16.69 -19.92 2.46
CA THR A 188 16.16 -18.59 2.80
C THR A 188 14.85 -18.29 2.09
N PHE A 189 13.87 -17.82 2.84
CA PHE A 189 12.65 -17.20 2.36
C PHE A 189 12.74 -15.69 2.56
N ILE A 190 12.60 -14.92 1.49
CA ILE A 190 12.64 -13.46 1.52
C ILE A 190 11.30 -12.93 1.07
N SER A 191 10.69 -12.03 1.83
CA SER A 191 9.47 -11.33 1.45
C SER A 191 9.64 -9.82 1.55
N PHE A 192 9.12 -9.14 0.54
CA PHE A 192 9.10 -7.69 0.39
C PHE A 192 7.66 -7.20 0.48
N ALA A 193 7.44 -6.06 1.13
CA ALA A 193 6.12 -5.45 1.27
C ALA A 193 5.44 -5.10 -0.06
N THR A 194 6.21 -4.91 -1.14
CA THR A 194 5.70 -4.55 -2.47
C THR A 194 6.59 -5.16 -3.58
N ALA A 195 6.11 -5.11 -4.82
CA ALA A 195 6.84 -5.61 -5.98
C ALA A 195 8.08 -4.75 -6.31
N PRO A 196 9.12 -5.32 -6.95
CA PRO A 196 10.20 -4.54 -7.53
C PRO A 196 9.64 -3.44 -8.46
N GLY A 197 10.21 -2.25 -8.41
CA GLY A 197 9.72 -1.05 -9.09
C GLY A 197 8.59 -0.28 -8.37
N SER A 198 7.89 -0.88 -7.40
CA SER A 198 6.72 -0.27 -6.73
C SER A 198 7.03 0.22 -5.30
N THR A 199 6.13 1.02 -4.72
CA THR A 199 6.27 1.57 -3.35
C THR A 199 5.35 0.82 -2.38
N ALA A 200 5.79 0.64 -1.13
CA ALA A 200 4.96 0.12 -0.05
C ALA A 200 4.35 1.30 0.71
N THR A 201 3.10 1.17 1.18
CA THR A 201 2.45 2.21 1.97
C THR A 201 2.61 1.92 3.47
N ASP A 202 2.90 2.98 4.24
CA ASP A 202 2.89 2.93 5.71
C ASP A 202 1.47 2.65 6.25
N GLY A 203 0.43 2.88 5.45
CA GLY A 203 -0.98 2.69 5.81
C GLY A 203 -1.54 3.78 6.73
N ALA A 204 -2.87 3.81 6.87
CA ALA A 204 -3.57 4.77 7.73
C ALA A 204 -3.84 4.27 9.16
N GLY A 205 -3.61 2.98 9.41
CA GLY A 205 -3.84 2.32 10.71
C GLY A 205 -2.66 2.45 11.67
N LEU A 206 -2.73 1.71 12.79
CA LEU A 206 -1.66 1.63 13.79
C LEU A 206 -0.40 0.91 13.27
N ASN A 207 -0.56 0.09 12.23
CA ASN A 207 0.49 -0.72 11.60
C ASN A 207 0.28 -0.69 10.07
N SER A 208 1.34 -0.95 9.31
CA SER A 208 1.28 -1.06 7.84
C SER A 208 0.35 -2.20 7.41
N PRO A 209 -0.29 -2.11 6.22
CA PRO A 209 -1.17 -3.18 5.73
C PRO A 209 -0.44 -4.52 5.62
N TYR A 210 0.84 -4.47 5.25
CA TYR A 210 1.71 -5.65 5.14
C TYR A 210 2.00 -6.26 6.50
N THR A 211 2.41 -5.45 7.47
CA THR A 211 2.70 -5.92 8.83
C THR A 211 1.45 -6.43 9.55
N ALA A 212 0.32 -5.75 9.41
CA ALA A 212 -0.95 -6.21 9.97
C ALA A 212 -1.36 -7.58 9.42
N ALA A 213 -1.15 -7.82 8.12
CA ALA A 213 -1.42 -9.12 7.49
C ALA A 213 -0.45 -10.20 7.95
N ILE A 214 0.86 -9.89 8.06
CA ILE A 214 1.88 -10.81 8.57
C ILE A 214 1.55 -11.27 9.99
N ALA A 215 1.32 -10.32 10.90
CA ALA A 215 1.06 -10.60 12.30
C ALA A 215 -0.14 -11.53 12.52
N ARG A 216 -1.15 -11.42 11.64
CA ARG A 216 -2.34 -12.29 11.63
C ARG A 216 -2.02 -13.68 11.08
N GLU A 217 -1.42 -13.75 9.89
CA GLU A 217 -1.25 -15.02 9.17
C GLU A 217 -0.14 -15.90 9.75
N MET A 218 0.90 -15.32 10.35
CA MET A 218 1.97 -16.09 11.01
C MET A 218 1.48 -16.93 12.19
N LEU A 219 0.35 -16.55 12.78
CA LEU A 219 -0.26 -17.25 13.91
C LEU A 219 -1.29 -18.29 13.49
N VAL A 220 -1.47 -18.54 12.19
CA VAL A 220 -2.37 -19.58 11.69
C VAL A 220 -1.67 -20.95 11.78
N PRO A 221 -2.19 -21.91 12.58
CA PRO A 221 -1.54 -23.20 12.72
C PRO A 221 -1.55 -24.06 11.44
N GLY A 222 -0.48 -24.82 11.24
CA GLY A 222 -0.35 -25.84 10.21
C GLY A 222 -0.07 -25.33 8.79
N ALA A 223 0.12 -24.03 8.60
CA ALA A 223 0.46 -23.45 7.29
C ALA A 223 1.99 -23.43 7.07
N THR A 224 2.43 -23.77 5.86
CA THR A 224 3.80 -23.53 5.42
C THR A 224 4.06 -22.03 5.26
N ILE A 225 5.31 -21.60 5.36
CA ILE A 225 5.67 -20.19 5.23
C ILE A 225 5.25 -19.61 3.87
N GLU A 226 5.35 -20.36 2.78
CA GLU A 226 4.85 -19.96 1.47
C GLU A 226 3.32 -19.79 1.46
N ALA A 227 2.59 -20.66 2.16
CA ALA A 227 1.13 -20.55 2.28
C ALA A 227 0.72 -19.34 3.13
N VAL A 228 1.46 -19.05 4.21
CA VAL A 228 1.30 -17.85 5.04
C VAL A 228 1.47 -16.61 4.17
N PHE A 229 2.59 -16.49 3.46
CA PHE A 229 2.88 -15.28 2.67
C PHE A 229 2.03 -15.13 1.41
N LYS A 230 1.52 -16.23 0.84
CA LYS A 230 0.47 -16.16 -0.19
C LYS A 230 -0.82 -15.51 0.36
N ARG A 231 -1.21 -15.80 1.60
CA ARG A 231 -2.38 -15.18 2.24
C ARG A 231 -2.11 -13.74 2.68
N VAL A 232 -0.90 -13.45 3.15
CA VAL A 232 -0.44 -12.07 3.39
C VAL A 232 -0.58 -11.24 2.12
N ARG A 233 -0.08 -11.74 0.98
CA ARG A 233 -0.22 -11.06 -0.32
C ARG A 233 -1.68 -10.77 -0.67
N GLN A 234 -2.56 -11.76 -0.50
CA GLN A 234 -4.00 -11.58 -0.75
C GLN A 234 -4.59 -10.47 0.12
N GLN A 235 -4.32 -10.48 1.44
CA GLN A 235 -4.84 -9.48 2.36
C GLN A 235 -4.33 -8.07 2.08
N VAL A 236 -3.06 -7.94 1.68
CA VAL A 236 -2.48 -6.63 1.35
C VAL A 236 -3.05 -6.10 0.05
N VAL A 237 -3.20 -6.94 -0.97
CA VAL A 237 -3.87 -6.56 -2.23
C VAL A 237 -5.31 -6.09 -1.95
N ASP A 238 -6.04 -6.82 -1.09
CA ASP A 238 -7.41 -6.46 -0.73
C ASP A 238 -7.47 -5.16 0.09
N ALA A 239 -6.57 -4.99 1.07
CA ALA A 239 -6.52 -3.82 1.95
C ALA A 239 -6.04 -2.54 1.26
N THR A 240 -5.24 -2.67 0.20
CA THR A 240 -4.69 -1.54 -0.58
C THR A 240 -5.39 -1.33 -1.91
N GLY A 241 -6.46 -2.07 -2.20
CA GLY A 241 -7.17 -1.97 -3.48
C GLY A 241 -6.32 -2.35 -4.70
N GLY A 242 -5.23 -3.09 -4.50
CA GLY A 242 -4.27 -3.52 -5.53
C GLY A 242 -3.08 -2.57 -5.75
N GLU A 243 -2.98 -1.46 -5.02
CA GLU A 243 -1.84 -0.53 -5.15
C GLU A 243 -0.52 -1.11 -4.62
N GLN A 244 -0.59 -2.01 -3.63
CA GLN A 244 0.55 -2.71 -3.08
C GLN A 244 0.40 -4.22 -3.28
N VAL A 245 1.42 -4.84 -3.90
CA VAL A 245 1.45 -6.29 -4.13
C VAL A 245 2.74 -6.85 -3.53
N PRO A 246 2.67 -7.51 -2.35
CA PRO A 246 3.85 -8.14 -1.75
C PRO A 246 4.50 -9.18 -2.67
N TRP A 247 5.84 -9.24 -2.64
CA TRP A 247 6.63 -10.14 -3.48
C TRP A 247 7.55 -11.01 -2.62
N ASP A 248 7.73 -12.28 -2.99
CA ASP A 248 8.61 -13.19 -2.24
C ASP A 248 9.47 -14.07 -3.16
N HIS A 249 10.60 -14.50 -2.60
CA HIS A 249 11.52 -15.46 -3.20
C HIS A 249 11.88 -16.52 -2.14
N SER A 250 11.87 -17.79 -2.53
CA SER A 250 12.21 -18.91 -1.64
C SER A 250 13.31 -19.77 -2.25
N SER A 251 14.30 -20.12 -1.45
CA SER A 251 15.28 -21.19 -1.70
C SER A 251 15.18 -22.31 -0.65
N LEU A 252 14.09 -22.32 0.13
CA LEU A 252 13.81 -23.36 1.12
C LEU A 252 13.65 -24.72 0.43
N THR A 253 14.23 -25.75 1.04
CA THR A 253 14.11 -27.14 0.58
C THR A 253 13.14 -27.96 1.42
N ASP A 254 12.81 -27.48 2.62
CA ASP A 254 11.94 -28.15 3.58
C ASP A 254 10.78 -27.24 3.96
N ASP A 255 9.63 -27.84 4.26
CA ASP A 255 8.43 -27.11 4.70
C ASP A 255 8.67 -26.49 6.08
N ILE A 256 8.64 -25.15 6.14
CA ILE A 256 8.72 -24.42 7.41
C ILE A 256 7.32 -24.06 7.89
N VAL A 257 6.93 -24.60 9.05
CA VAL A 257 5.65 -24.34 9.72
C VAL A 257 5.89 -23.63 11.04
N LEU A 258 5.34 -22.41 11.18
CA LEU A 258 5.54 -21.57 12.37
C LEU A 258 4.78 -22.10 13.59
N LEU A 259 3.56 -22.59 13.43
CA LEU A 259 2.78 -23.21 14.51
C LEU A 259 2.28 -24.57 14.06
N GLN A 260 2.59 -25.65 14.80
CA GLN A 260 2.09 -26.98 14.45
C GLN A 260 0.58 -27.07 14.73
N GLY A 261 -0.18 -27.58 13.76
CA GLY A 261 -1.62 -27.85 13.95
C GLY A 261 -1.83 -29.12 14.76
N THR A 262 -2.47 -29.04 15.92
CA THR A 262 -2.90 -30.22 16.66
C THR A 262 -4.13 -30.84 15.98
N MET A 263 -4.05 -32.12 15.58
CA MET A 263 -5.24 -32.92 15.27
C MET A 263 -6.02 -33.16 16.57
N GLY A 264 -6.96 -32.29 16.90
CA GLY A 264 -7.87 -32.46 18.02
C GLY A 264 -9.16 -31.65 17.84
N GLY A 265 -10.23 -32.34 17.40
CA GLY A 265 -11.65 -32.03 17.63
C GLY A 265 -12.23 -30.66 17.20
N PRO A 266 -13.41 -30.61 16.53
CA PRO A 266 -14.10 -29.35 16.26
C PRO A 266 -14.86 -28.86 17.51
N ALA A 267 -14.14 -28.38 18.52
CA ALA A 267 -14.68 -27.64 19.66
C ALA A 267 -13.53 -27.10 20.54
N ASP A 268 -12.75 -26.11 20.05
CA ASP A 268 -11.96 -25.16 20.86
C ASP A 268 -11.28 -24.11 19.97
N VAL A 269 -12.04 -23.44 19.11
CA VAL A 269 -11.58 -22.24 18.37
C VAL A 269 -12.14 -20.94 18.97
N ALA A 270 -12.57 -21.00 20.24
CA ALA A 270 -13.00 -19.82 20.98
C ALA A 270 -11.90 -19.42 21.97
N SER A 271 -11.43 -18.18 21.83
CA SER A 271 -10.52 -17.42 22.70
C SER A 271 -8.99 -17.59 22.51
N ALA A 272 -8.44 -16.73 21.65
CA ALA A 272 -7.14 -16.09 21.88
C ALA A 272 -7.35 -14.55 21.89
N PRO A 273 -6.70 -13.79 22.78
CA PRO A 273 -7.13 -12.44 23.12
C PRO A 273 -6.68 -11.40 22.08
N ALA A 274 -7.64 -10.64 21.56
CA ALA A 274 -7.38 -9.30 21.05
C ALA A 274 -7.17 -8.37 22.25
N GLY A 275 -5.91 -8.24 22.69
CA GLY A 275 -5.47 -7.22 23.64
C GLY A 275 -4.12 -6.70 23.16
N ALA A 276 -3.93 -5.38 23.11
CA ALA A 276 -2.64 -4.79 22.76
C ALA A 276 -1.55 -5.37 23.69
N SER A 277 -0.44 -5.82 23.11
CA SER A 277 0.68 -6.38 23.86
C SER A 277 1.25 -5.34 24.83
N ALA A 278 1.85 -5.77 25.95
CA ALA A 278 2.46 -4.87 26.93
C ALA A 278 3.49 -3.91 26.30
N MET A 279 4.15 -4.33 25.22
CA MET A 279 5.12 -3.55 24.45
C MET A 279 4.44 -2.47 23.58
N GLN A 280 3.32 -2.81 22.95
CA GLN A 280 2.56 -1.86 22.13
C GLN A 280 1.85 -0.83 23.01
N LEU A 281 1.39 -1.25 24.19
CA LEU A 281 0.89 -0.36 25.23
C LEU A 281 1.97 0.57 25.77
N GLU A 282 3.20 0.08 25.96
CA GLU A 282 4.34 0.91 26.36
C GLU A 282 4.74 1.92 25.28
N LEU A 283 4.83 1.50 24.02
CA LEU A 283 5.18 2.38 22.89
C LEU A 283 4.09 3.44 22.64
N GLN A 284 2.81 3.07 22.76
CA GLN A 284 1.71 4.03 22.67
C GLN A 284 1.81 5.07 23.78
N PHE A 285 1.96 4.64 25.04
CA PHE A 285 2.14 5.57 26.16
C PHE A 285 3.36 6.46 25.91
N TRP A 286 4.49 5.88 25.48
CA TRP A 286 5.69 6.67 25.18
C TRP A 286 5.46 7.72 24.08
N ASN A 287 4.80 7.37 22.98
CA ASN A 287 4.47 8.32 21.92
C ASN A 287 3.53 9.44 22.40
N ASP A 288 2.62 9.13 23.32
CA ASP A 288 1.71 10.11 23.90
C ASP A 288 2.46 11.11 24.81
N VAL A 289 3.59 10.71 25.41
CA VAL A 289 4.31 11.56 26.38
C VAL A 289 5.69 12.05 25.93
N LYS A 290 6.25 11.57 24.82
CA LYS A 290 7.65 11.89 24.45
C LYS A 290 7.84 13.36 24.07
N ASP A 291 6.82 13.95 23.45
CA ASP A 291 6.84 15.32 22.95
C ASP A 291 6.18 16.32 23.93
N THR A 292 5.64 15.83 25.04
CA THR A 292 5.03 16.69 26.06
C THR A 292 6.09 17.54 26.78
N ASP A 293 5.71 18.77 27.12
CA ASP A 293 6.43 19.63 28.06
C ASP A 293 5.79 19.54 29.48
N ASP A 294 4.97 18.52 29.74
CA ASP A 294 4.46 18.21 31.07
C ASP A 294 5.34 17.15 31.76
N ARG A 295 6.10 17.61 32.77
CA ARG A 295 6.96 16.74 33.59
C ARG A 295 6.19 15.59 34.23
N SER A 296 4.91 15.78 34.56
CA SER A 296 4.10 14.78 35.23
C SER A 296 3.70 13.63 34.31
N GLU A 297 3.58 13.87 33.01
CA GLU A 297 3.25 12.84 32.01
C GLU A 297 4.45 11.94 31.72
N ILE A 298 5.65 12.53 31.63
CA ILE A 298 6.91 11.78 31.50
C ILE A 298 7.21 10.99 32.79
N GLN A 299 6.91 11.57 33.96
CA GLN A 299 7.02 10.86 35.23
C GLN A 299 6.00 9.72 35.32
N ALA A 300 4.77 9.89 34.81
CA ALA A 300 3.76 8.84 34.79
C ALA A 300 4.16 7.67 33.89
N TYR A 301 4.83 7.93 32.77
CA TYR A 301 5.46 6.89 31.95
C TYR A 301 6.55 6.14 32.74
N LEU A 302 7.45 6.86 33.43
CA LEU A 302 8.51 6.25 34.25
C LEU A 302 7.98 5.43 35.44
N ASP A 303 6.87 5.86 36.05
CA ASP A 303 6.22 5.14 37.14
C ASP A 303 5.54 3.86 36.66
N ARG A 304 5.01 3.88 35.43
CA ARG A 304 4.32 2.75 34.82
C ARG A 304 5.28 1.73 34.19
N PHE A 305 6.38 2.21 33.62
CA PHE A 305 7.41 1.41 32.94
C PHE A 305 8.81 1.74 33.48
N PRO A 306 9.10 1.45 34.77
CA PRO A 306 10.36 1.85 35.43
C PRO A 306 11.61 1.19 34.85
N SER A 307 11.45 0.04 34.19
CA SER A 307 12.48 -0.67 33.43
C SER A 307 12.08 -0.85 31.95
N GLY A 308 11.23 0.06 31.45
CA GLY A 308 10.72 0.05 30.09
C GLY A 308 11.77 0.35 29.04
N ALA A 309 11.48 0.02 27.78
CA ALA A 309 12.36 0.23 26.63
C ALA A 309 12.72 1.72 26.41
N PHE A 310 11.88 2.66 26.84
CA PHE A 310 12.11 4.11 26.71
C PHE A 310 12.44 4.81 28.04
N SER A 311 12.66 4.05 29.13
CA SER A 311 12.89 4.60 30.47
C SER A 311 14.10 5.53 30.58
N GLU A 312 15.19 5.29 29.84
CA GLU A 312 16.36 6.17 29.83
C GLU A 312 16.14 7.46 29.04
N LEU A 313 15.35 7.41 27.96
CA LEU A 313 14.99 8.58 27.17
C LEU A 313 14.00 9.48 27.92
N ALA A 314 13.03 8.88 28.62
CA ALA A 314 12.09 9.57 29.48
C ALA A 314 12.78 10.32 30.63
N LYS A 315 13.76 9.70 31.31
CA LYS A 315 14.57 10.39 32.35
C LYS A 315 15.29 11.61 31.78
N THR A 316 15.87 11.48 30.58
CA THR A 316 16.58 12.57 29.90
C THR A 316 15.64 13.72 29.53
N ARG A 317 14.44 13.43 29.02
CA ARG A 317 13.44 14.45 28.67
C ARG A 317 12.88 15.17 29.90
N LEU A 318 12.68 14.44 31.01
CA LEU A 318 12.27 15.00 32.30
C LEU A 318 13.26 16.06 32.82
N GLU A 319 14.54 15.97 32.48
CA GLU A 319 15.54 16.96 32.87
C GLU A 319 15.48 18.26 32.03
N GLN A 320 14.87 18.23 30.84
CA GLN A 320 14.87 19.33 29.87
C GLN A 320 13.67 20.28 29.98
N ILE A 321 12.57 19.83 30.59
CA ILE A 321 11.30 20.57 30.64
C ILE A 321 11.30 21.57 31.79
N GLY A 322 11.38 22.88 31.48
CA GLY A 322 11.52 23.91 32.51
C GLY A 322 11.38 25.40 32.12
N THR A 323 10.69 25.80 31.05
CA THR A 323 10.46 27.24 30.75
C THR A 323 9.23 27.56 29.87
N GLY A 324 8.10 28.01 30.43
CA GLY A 324 7.09 28.81 29.69
C GLY A 324 5.62 28.75 30.18
N PRO A 325 4.79 29.80 30.00
CA PRO A 325 3.59 30.06 30.82
C PRO A 325 2.27 30.18 30.02
N SER A 326 1.62 29.06 29.68
CA SER A 326 0.22 29.00 29.18
C SER A 326 -0.65 27.94 29.88
N GLY A 327 -0.11 27.28 30.92
CA GLY A 327 -0.65 26.04 31.46
C GLY A 327 -1.88 26.13 32.37
N ASP A 328 -2.52 27.28 32.63
CA ASP A 328 -3.51 27.33 33.72
C ASP A 328 -4.85 26.64 33.42
N ILE A 329 -5.25 26.49 32.16
CA ILE A 329 -6.50 25.80 31.78
C ILE A 329 -6.24 24.30 31.54
N GLU A 330 -5.13 23.95 30.90
CA GLU A 330 -4.68 22.55 30.73
C GLU A 330 -4.29 21.90 32.05
N GLN A 331 -3.57 22.60 32.94
CA GLN A 331 -3.30 22.10 34.28
C GLN A 331 -4.59 21.90 35.09
N LEU A 332 -5.66 22.64 34.80
CA LEU A 332 -6.95 22.45 35.47
C LEU A 332 -7.63 21.16 35.00
N PHE A 333 -7.63 20.89 33.68
CA PHE A 333 -8.17 19.64 33.13
C PHE A 333 -7.34 18.40 33.52
N ALA A 334 -6.00 18.50 33.48
CA ALA A 334 -5.09 17.45 33.94
C ALA A 334 -5.21 17.19 35.46
N ARG A 335 -5.45 18.22 36.29
CA ARG A 335 -5.74 18.07 37.73
C ARG A 335 -7.06 17.36 38.02
N ILE A 336 -8.08 17.53 37.15
CA ILE A 336 -9.38 16.87 37.31
C ILE A 336 -9.30 15.41 36.88
N GLN A 337 -8.60 15.10 35.78
CA GLN A 337 -8.40 13.74 35.29
C GLN A 337 -7.48 12.92 36.20
N SER A 338 -6.37 13.49 36.67
CA SER A 338 -5.42 12.82 37.59
C SER A 338 -6.01 12.46 38.96
N ARG A 339 -7.09 13.12 39.40
CA ARG A 339 -7.71 12.85 40.70
C ARG A 339 -8.82 11.81 40.68
N SER A 340 -9.32 11.38 39.52
CA SER A 340 -10.52 10.49 39.43
C SER A 340 -11.75 10.99 40.20
N LEU A 341 -11.79 12.28 40.58
CA LEU A 341 -12.83 12.88 41.40
C LEU A 341 -13.93 13.43 40.49
N LEU A 342 -15.14 12.91 40.66
CA LEU A 342 -16.34 13.53 40.10
C LEU A 342 -16.57 14.87 40.81
N VAL A 343 -16.91 15.91 40.06
CA VAL A 343 -17.39 17.16 40.64
C VAL A 343 -18.76 16.86 41.26
N GLU A 344 -18.89 16.96 42.58
CA GLU A 344 -20.12 16.57 43.28
C GLU A 344 -21.31 17.49 42.99
N ASN A 345 -21.04 18.79 42.78
CA ASN A 345 -22.05 19.80 42.48
C ASN A 345 -21.67 20.64 41.25
N PRO A 346 -21.70 20.08 40.03
CA PRO A 346 -21.35 20.79 38.81
C PRO A 346 -22.35 21.92 38.54
N GLN A 347 -21.84 23.10 38.20
CA GLN A 347 -22.60 24.31 37.87
C GLN A 347 -22.21 24.89 36.51
N ARG A 348 -21.03 24.54 35.98
CA ARG A 348 -20.50 25.06 34.71
C ARG A 348 -20.55 23.98 33.62
N PRO A 349 -20.67 24.36 32.33
CA PRO A 349 -20.70 23.41 31.22
C PRO A 349 -19.54 22.40 31.25
N HIS A 350 -18.30 22.89 31.36
CA HIS A 350 -17.11 22.02 31.38
C HIS A 350 -17.10 21.01 32.55
N GLU A 351 -17.72 21.32 33.69
CA GLU A 351 -17.83 20.40 34.83
C GLU A 351 -18.80 19.26 34.53
N PHE A 352 -19.94 19.56 33.88
CA PHE A 352 -20.88 18.54 33.41
C PHE A 352 -20.24 17.65 32.35
N TYR A 353 -19.51 18.22 31.40
CA TYR A 353 -18.82 17.45 30.37
C TYR A 353 -17.72 16.56 30.97
N ALA A 354 -16.90 17.10 31.88
CA ALA A 354 -15.87 16.32 32.58
C ALA A 354 -16.47 15.16 33.39
N ASN A 355 -17.56 15.40 34.12
CA ASN A 355 -18.30 14.35 34.82
C ASN A 355 -18.86 13.29 33.87
N ALA A 356 -19.43 13.71 32.74
CA ALA A 356 -19.95 12.81 31.72
C ALA A 356 -18.84 11.90 31.17
N ARG A 357 -17.68 12.46 30.84
CA ARG A 357 -16.50 11.70 30.36
C ARG A 357 -15.97 10.73 31.42
N LEU A 358 -15.83 11.17 32.67
CA LEU A 358 -15.38 10.29 33.75
C LEU A 358 -16.35 9.13 33.99
N ARG A 359 -17.66 9.35 33.86
CA ARG A 359 -18.69 8.30 34.01
C ARG A 359 -18.72 7.36 32.83
N GLU A 360 -18.54 7.89 31.61
CA GLU A 360 -18.38 7.08 30.40
C GLU A 360 -17.17 6.13 30.52
N ILE A 361 -16.00 6.65 30.94
CA ILE A 361 -14.79 5.85 31.16
C ILE A 361 -15.01 4.77 32.24
N LYS A 362 -15.77 5.10 33.28
CA LYS A 362 -16.15 4.15 34.36
C LYS A 362 -17.30 3.21 33.97
N GLY A 363 -17.85 3.31 32.76
CA GLY A 363 -18.97 2.48 32.27
C GLY A 363 -20.34 2.83 32.85
N ASP A 364 -20.48 3.93 33.59
CA ASP A 364 -21.75 4.40 34.17
C ASP A 364 -22.55 5.24 33.14
N TYR A 365 -22.92 4.59 32.03
CA TYR A 365 -23.59 5.23 30.89
C TYR A 365 -24.91 5.95 31.22
N PRO A 366 -25.81 5.42 32.08
CA PRO A 366 -27.06 6.13 32.44
C PRO A 366 -26.82 7.48 33.08
N LYS A 367 -25.81 7.57 33.95
CA LYS A 367 -25.45 8.82 34.59
C LYS A 367 -24.61 9.72 33.69
N ALA A 368 -23.72 9.17 32.86
CA ALA A 368 -23.03 9.93 31.83
C ALA A 368 -24.03 10.64 30.90
N ARG A 369 -25.10 9.94 30.49
CA ARG A 369 -26.21 10.51 29.72
C ARG A 369 -26.87 11.69 30.42
N LEU A 370 -27.14 11.61 31.71
CA LEU A 370 -27.72 12.73 32.46
C LEU A 370 -26.78 13.94 32.47
N ASP A 371 -25.48 13.73 32.64
CA ASP A 371 -24.50 14.83 32.66
C ASP A 371 -24.32 15.46 31.26
N TYR A 372 -24.34 14.66 30.18
CA TYR A 372 -24.41 15.17 28.80
C TYR A 372 -25.67 16.00 28.55
N LEU A 373 -26.85 15.52 28.95
CA LEU A 373 -28.09 16.28 28.76
C LEU A 373 -28.08 17.61 29.51
N LYS A 374 -27.46 17.67 30.70
CA LYS A 374 -27.26 18.92 31.44
C LYS A 374 -26.26 19.84 30.74
N TYR A 375 -25.17 19.31 30.20
CA TYR A 375 -24.24 20.09 29.37
C TYR A 375 -24.97 20.76 28.19
N PHE A 376 -25.80 20.01 27.45
CA PHE A 376 -26.52 20.56 26.30
C PHE A 376 -27.65 21.54 26.64
N ALA A 377 -28.03 21.69 27.92
CA ALA A 377 -28.96 22.74 28.34
C ALA A 377 -28.32 24.14 28.31
N PHE A 378 -26.99 24.23 28.28
CA PHE A 378 -26.27 25.51 28.18
C PHE A 378 -26.18 26.03 26.74
N GLY A 379 -26.45 25.21 25.72
CA GLY A 379 -26.45 25.64 24.32
C GLY A 379 -25.06 25.94 23.75
N GLU A 380 -24.02 25.32 24.31
CA GLU A 380 -22.64 25.50 23.89
C GLU A 380 -22.40 25.00 22.45
N PRO A 381 -21.54 25.67 21.66
CA PRO A 381 -21.42 25.40 20.23
C PRO A 381 -20.56 24.16 19.89
N GLN A 382 -19.92 23.51 20.87
CA GLN A 382 -18.94 22.46 20.58
C GLN A 382 -19.57 21.13 20.11
N VAL A 383 -18.96 20.51 19.10
CA VAL A 383 -19.41 19.29 18.44
C VAL A 383 -18.99 18.02 19.19
N ASP A 384 -17.85 18.03 19.87
CA ASP A 384 -17.29 16.82 20.50
C ASP A 384 -18.20 16.21 21.57
N PRO A 385 -18.92 16.97 22.44
CA PRO A 385 -19.81 16.37 23.42
C PRO A 385 -21.02 15.70 22.74
N HIS A 386 -21.49 16.25 21.61
CA HIS A 386 -22.55 15.63 20.82
C HIS A 386 -22.11 14.31 20.20
N VAL A 387 -20.92 14.28 19.59
CA VAL A 387 -20.34 13.06 18.99
C VAL A 387 -20.14 11.97 20.06
N ARG A 388 -19.61 12.32 21.24
CA ARG A 388 -19.45 11.39 22.37
C ARG A 388 -20.80 10.91 22.89
N PHE A 389 -21.77 11.81 23.07
CA PHE A 389 -23.10 11.45 23.53
C PHE A 389 -23.80 10.49 22.57
N GLN A 390 -23.65 10.66 21.26
CA GLN A 390 -24.15 9.71 20.28
C GLN A 390 -23.53 8.32 20.43
N ALA A 391 -22.24 8.22 20.75
CA ALA A 391 -21.60 6.94 21.03
C ALA A 391 -22.24 6.27 22.25
N VAL A 392 -22.45 7.02 23.34
CA VAL A 392 -23.16 6.53 24.54
C VAL A 392 -24.57 6.03 24.20
N LEU A 393 -25.34 6.80 23.43
CA LEU A 393 -26.69 6.40 23.02
C LEU A 393 -26.68 5.15 22.14
N LYS A 394 -25.74 5.04 21.19
CA LYS A 394 -25.61 3.86 20.33
C LYS A 394 -25.28 2.60 21.13
N ILE A 395 -24.48 2.73 22.20
CA ILE A 395 -24.19 1.62 23.13
C ILE A 395 -25.45 1.19 23.90
N GLN A 396 -26.27 2.15 24.34
CA GLN A 396 -27.46 1.87 25.16
C GLN A 396 -28.66 1.36 24.34
N GLU A 397 -28.91 1.96 23.18
CA GLU A 397 -30.19 1.84 22.45
C GLU A 397 -30.00 1.59 20.94
N GLY A 398 -28.76 1.43 20.47
CA GLY A 398 -28.44 1.31 19.05
C GLY A 398 -28.59 2.63 18.28
N ARG A 399 -28.35 2.57 16.96
CA ARG A 399 -28.42 3.76 16.09
C ARG A 399 -29.83 4.33 15.98
N ALA A 400 -30.84 3.47 15.94
CA ALA A 400 -32.24 3.90 15.84
C ALA A 400 -32.69 4.66 17.10
N GLY A 401 -32.39 4.14 18.29
CA GLY A 401 -32.69 4.83 19.55
C GLY A 401 -31.92 6.15 19.68
N ALA A 402 -30.63 6.18 19.32
CA ALA A 402 -29.87 7.43 19.28
C ALA A 402 -30.51 8.49 18.37
N ARG A 403 -31.03 8.08 17.20
CA ARG A 403 -31.74 8.96 16.26
C ARG A 403 -33.06 9.46 16.84
N GLU A 404 -33.85 8.62 17.51
CA GLU A 404 -35.08 9.04 18.17
C GLU A 404 -34.82 10.09 19.26
N VAL A 405 -33.78 9.88 20.09
CA VAL A 405 -33.36 10.84 21.11
C VAL A 405 -33.01 12.18 20.46
N TYR A 406 -32.19 12.20 19.41
CA TYR A 406 -31.82 13.44 18.72
C TYR A 406 -32.98 14.09 17.95
N ASN A 407 -33.93 13.32 17.42
CA ASN A 407 -35.15 13.86 16.81
C ASN A 407 -36.00 14.59 17.85
N ALA A 408 -36.17 14.03 19.04
CA ALA A 408 -36.82 14.74 20.15
C ALA A 408 -35.99 15.96 20.61
N PHE A 409 -34.67 15.82 20.60
CA PHE A 409 -33.75 16.85 21.07
C PHE A 409 -33.68 18.08 20.15
N THR A 410 -33.82 17.87 18.84
CA THR A 410 -33.82 18.92 17.81
C THR A 410 -35.18 19.60 17.64
N GLN A 411 -36.27 19.01 18.14
CA GLN A 411 -37.62 19.60 18.05
C GLN A 411 -37.66 20.96 18.76
N GLY A 412 -37.98 22.01 18.00
CA GLY A 412 -38.09 23.38 18.52
C GLY A 412 -36.76 24.08 18.79
N ARG A 413 -35.61 23.42 18.59
CA ARG A 413 -34.28 24.03 18.68
C ARG A 413 -33.82 24.61 17.34
N ARG A 414 -33.02 25.67 17.40
CA ARG A 414 -32.40 26.32 16.23
C ARG A 414 -30.87 26.35 16.32
N ASP A 415 -30.28 25.66 17.29
CA ASP A 415 -28.83 25.65 17.45
C ASP A 415 -28.19 24.75 16.38
N ALA A 416 -27.20 25.30 15.67
CA ALA A 416 -26.59 24.65 14.52
C ALA A 416 -25.90 23.33 14.88
N THR A 417 -25.27 23.27 16.06
CA THR A 417 -24.51 22.10 16.53
C THR A 417 -25.41 20.90 16.84
N THR A 418 -26.55 21.08 17.50
CA THR A 418 -27.51 19.98 17.74
C THR A 418 -28.16 19.53 16.44
N LEU A 419 -28.49 20.45 15.53
CA LEU A 419 -29.02 20.11 14.21
C LEU A 419 -28.01 19.28 13.41
N PHE A 420 -26.76 19.73 13.34
CA PHE A 420 -25.65 19.01 12.72
C PHE A 420 -25.50 17.61 13.31
N ALA A 421 -25.45 17.50 14.64
CA ALA A 421 -25.35 16.22 15.32
C ALA A 421 -26.51 15.28 14.95
N GLY A 422 -27.75 15.77 14.93
CA GLY A 422 -28.90 14.97 14.49
C GLY A 422 -28.74 14.41 13.08
N ILE A 423 -28.20 15.20 12.14
CA ILE A 423 -27.97 14.78 10.76
C ILE A 423 -26.95 13.63 10.68
N LEU A 424 -25.93 13.59 11.55
CA LEU A 424 -24.91 12.53 11.55
C LEU A 424 -25.46 11.12 11.81
N LEU A 425 -26.64 11.01 12.42
CA LEU A 425 -27.27 9.74 12.75
C LEU A 425 -28.08 9.14 11.60
N GLU A 426 -28.44 9.95 10.60
CA GLU A 426 -29.22 9.51 9.45
C GLU A 426 -28.48 8.50 8.57
N ASP A 427 -29.17 7.85 7.65
CA ASP A 427 -28.55 7.00 6.64
C ASP A 427 -27.83 7.85 5.57
N ARG A 428 -26.93 7.26 4.79
CA ARG A 428 -26.01 8.03 3.91
C ARG A 428 -26.76 8.99 2.98
N GLU A 429 -27.75 8.51 2.25
CA GLU A 429 -28.49 9.32 1.27
C GLU A 429 -29.12 10.55 1.94
N GLU A 430 -29.80 10.34 3.06
CA GLU A 430 -30.45 11.39 3.83
C GLU A 430 -29.43 12.33 4.51
N ARG A 431 -28.31 11.79 5.01
CA ARG A 431 -27.22 12.57 5.61
C ARG A 431 -26.55 13.47 4.58
N VAL A 432 -26.23 12.97 3.39
CA VAL A 432 -25.65 13.76 2.30
C VAL A 432 -26.62 14.89 1.91
N ARG A 433 -27.90 14.58 1.71
CA ARG A 433 -28.93 15.55 1.37
C ARG A 433 -29.05 16.64 2.45
N ARG A 434 -29.17 16.25 3.71
CA ARG A 434 -29.35 17.19 4.83
C ARG A 434 -28.10 17.98 5.17
N LEU A 435 -26.89 17.39 5.11
CA LEU A 435 -25.63 18.13 5.30
C LEU A 435 -25.41 19.15 4.19
N THR A 436 -25.75 18.81 2.94
CA THR A 436 -25.69 19.75 1.82
C THR A 436 -26.62 20.94 2.05
N SER A 437 -27.88 20.71 2.43
CA SER A 437 -28.80 21.80 2.79
C SER A 437 -28.36 22.55 4.05
N PHE A 438 -27.72 21.88 5.01
CA PHE A 438 -27.20 22.50 6.22
C PHE A 438 -26.07 23.47 5.91
N LEU A 439 -25.11 23.09 5.05
CA LEU A 439 -24.01 23.96 4.62
C LEU A 439 -24.48 25.17 3.81
N GLN A 440 -25.60 25.07 3.09
CA GLN A 440 -26.22 26.23 2.45
C GLN A 440 -26.75 27.25 3.48
N ALA A 441 -27.25 26.78 4.63
CA ALA A 441 -27.75 27.64 5.71
C ALA A 441 -26.64 28.12 6.66
N TYR A 442 -25.58 27.32 6.83
CA TYR A 442 -24.47 27.57 7.75
C TYR A 442 -23.11 27.33 7.07
N PRO A 443 -22.73 28.18 6.09
CA PRO A 443 -21.49 28.01 5.33
C PRO A 443 -20.22 28.15 6.19
N ASP A 444 -20.32 28.77 7.37
CA ASP A 444 -19.19 28.89 8.31
C ASP A 444 -19.04 27.73 9.29
N PHE A 445 -19.89 26.70 9.19
CA PHE A 445 -19.86 25.54 10.08
C PHE A 445 -18.84 24.51 9.57
N THR A 446 -17.56 24.80 9.77
CA THR A 446 -16.42 24.00 9.29
C THR A 446 -16.56 22.48 9.54
N PRO A 447 -17.00 22.00 10.72
CA PRO A 447 -17.15 20.55 10.97
C PRO A 447 -18.10 19.82 10.01
N ALA A 448 -19.05 20.53 9.38
CA ALA A 448 -19.99 19.92 8.45
C ALA A 448 -19.36 19.58 7.08
N TYR A 449 -18.36 20.35 6.63
CA TYR A 449 -17.59 20.02 5.42
C TYR A 449 -16.81 18.71 5.61
N TYR A 450 -16.15 18.55 6.77
CA TYR A 450 -15.47 17.31 7.12
C TYR A 450 -16.46 16.13 7.14
N ALA A 451 -17.57 16.24 7.88
CA ALA A 451 -18.53 15.15 8.01
C ALA A 451 -19.16 14.74 6.68
N LEU A 452 -19.41 15.71 5.79
CA LEU A 452 -19.93 15.47 4.44
C LEU A 452 -18.87 14.82 3.54
N SER A 453 -17.60 15.26 3.62
CA SER A 453 -16.51 14.66 2.84
C SER A 453 -16.38 13.16 3.11
N GLN A 454 -16.61 12.73 4.35
CA GLN A 454 -16.54 11.32 4.71
C GLN A 454 -17.57 10.48 3.93
N ASP A 455 -18.71 11.03 3.51
CA ASP A 455 -19.72 10.29 2.73
C ASP A 455 -19.35 10.03 1.27
N PHE A 456 -18.28 10.66 0.80
CA PHE A 456 -17.65 10.41 -0.49
C PHE A 456 -16.33 9.64 -0.34
N SER A 457 -15.76 9.55 0.87
CA SER A 457 -14.50 8.85 1.15
C SER A 457 -14.56 7.34 0.88
N ALA A 458 -13.44 6.78 0.42
CA ALA A 458 -13.26 5.33 0.26
C ALA A 458 -13.62 4.56 1.54
N ALA A 459 -13.33 5.11 2.71
CA ALA A 459 -13.64 4.49 3.99
C ALA A 459 -15.16 4.26 4.21
N ARG A 460 -16.04 5.11 3.65
CA ARG A 460 -17.49 4.92 3.75
C ARG A 460 -18.11 4.26 2.54
N VAL A 461 -17.63 4.56 1.33
CA VAL A 461 -18.22 4.03 0.09
C VAL A 461 -17.57 2.73 -0.38
N GLY A 462 -16.46 2.32 0.24
CA GLY A 462 -15.64 1.17 -0.15
C GLY A 462 -14.78 1.47 -1.38
N GLN A 463 -15.42 1.68 -2.52
CA GLN A 463 -14.76 2.07 -3.77
C GLN A 463 -15.31 3.41 -4.25
N GLN A 464 -14.41 4.35 -4.53
CA GLN A 464 -14.75 5.69 -4.99
C GLN A 464 -14.79 5.75 -6.51
N SER A 465 -15.82 6.39 -7.06
CA SER A 465 -15.79 6.89 -8.43
C SER A 465 -14.99 8.19 -8.52
N LEU A 466 -14.64 8.61 -9.72
CA LEU A 466 -14.02 9.92 -9.95
C LEU A 466 -14.92 11.06 -9.45
N ALA A 467 -16.24 10.91 -9.57
CA ALA A 467 -17.20 11.88 -9.06
C ALA A 467 -17.12 12.01 -7.52
N ASP A 468 -16.97 10.88 -6.80
CA ASP A 468 -16.74 10.94 -5.35
C ASP A 468 -15.44 11.61 -5.00
N LYS A 469 -14.35 11.22 -5.68
CA LYS A 469 -13.01 11.80 -5.46
C LYS A 469 -13.02 13.30 -5.66
N THR A 470 -13.71 13.76 -6.71
CA THR A 470 -13.88 15.19 -7.02
C THR A 470 -14.67 15.89 -5.93
N LYS A 471 -15.80 15.30 -5.49
CA LYS A 471 -16.64 15.91 -4.45
C LYS A 471 -15.97 15.92 -3.09
N GLU A 472 -15.26 14.85 -2.74
CA GLU A 472 -14.47 14.77 -1.51
C GLU A 472 -13.35 15.82 -1.51
N LEU A 473 -12.62 15.97 -2.63
CA LEU A 473 -11.57 16.97 -2.79
C LEU A 473 -12.11 18.40 -2.59
N GLU A 474 -13.25 18.73 -3.21
CA GLU A 474 -13.92 20.02 -3.04
C GLU A 474 -14.26 20.28 -1.56
N LEU A 475 -14.88 19.32 -0.88
CA LEU A 475 -15.29 19.45 0.52
C LEU A 475 -14.11 19.54 1.48
N LEU A 476 -13.03 18.78 1.23
CA LEU A 476 -11.82 18.83 2.05
C LEU A 476 -11.09 20.16 1.87
N ASN A 477 -11.04 20.73 0.66
CA ASN A 477 -10.49 22.06 0.44
C ASN A 477 -11.27 23.15 1.22
N GLU A 478 -12.61 23.11 1.18
CA GLU A 478 -13.44 24.02 1.97
C GLU A 478 -13.27 23.82 3.49
N PHE A 479 -13.12 22.57 3.93
CA PHE A 479 -12.79 22.27 5.32
C PHE A 479 -11.44 22.89 5.73
N MET A 480 -10.39 22.69 4.93
CA MET A 480 -9.06 23.24 5.19
C MET A 480 -9.05 24.77 5.19
N ALA A 481 -9.78 25.42 4.27
CA ALA A 481 -9.96 26.86 4.30
C ALA A 481 -10.59 27.33 5.63
N GLY A 482 -11.61 26.62 6.13
CA GLY A 482 -12.18 26.90 7.45
C GLY A 482 -11.22 26.66 8.63
N VAL A 483 -10.27 25.74 8.50
CA VAL A 483 -9.22 25.51 9.50
C VAL A 483 -8.22 26.67 9.48
N ASP A 484 -7.73 27.05 8.31
CA ASP A 484 -6.74 28.11 8.11
C ASP A 484 -7.28 29.48 8.55
N ASP A 485 -8.58 29.73 8.35
CA ASP A 485 -9.29 30.93 8.83
C ASP A 485 -9.55 30.93 10.36
N GLY A 486 -9.18 29.87 11.08
CA GLY A 486 -9.42 29.73 12.52
C GLY A 486 -10.90 29.47 12.89
N ARG A 487 -11.78 29.16 11.92
CA ARG A 487 -13.20 28.88 12.16
C ARG A 487 -13.46 27.48 12.75
N TYR A 488 -12.45 26.60 12.74
CA TYR A 488 -12.55 25.20 13.14
C TYR A 488 -12.47 24.94 14.66
N LEU A 489 -11.40 25.38 15.34
CA LEU A 489 -11.08 24.96 16.71
C LEU A 489 -12.14 25.38 17.75
N ARG A 490 -12.90 26.46 17.49
CA ARG A 490 -14.00 26.92 18.35
C ARG A 490 -15.11 25.89 18.59
N TYR A 491 -15.21 24.89 17.71
CA TYR A 491 -16.19 23.82 17.81
C TYR A 491 -15.72 22.64 18.67
N PHE A 492 -14.53 22.68 19.27
CA PHE A 492 -13.99 21.55 20.03
C PHE A 492 -13.54 21.96 21.43
N LEU A 493 -13.99 21.23 22.45
CA LEU A 493 -13.38 21.22 23.79
C LEU A 493 -12.23 20.22 23.84
N ASP A 494 -12.43 19.03 23.27
CA ASP A 494 -11.43 17.97 23.11
C ASP A 494 -10.48 18.30 21.93
N GLN A 495 -9.33 18.91 22.23
CA GLN A 495 -8.32 19.29 21.23
C GLN A 495 -7.74 18.07 20.51
N GLN A 496 -7.69 16.90 21.16
CA GLN A 496 -7.25 15.67 20.52
C GLN A 496 -8.24 15.24 19.43
N MET A 497 -9.55 15.29 19.71
CA MET A 497 -10.55 14.98 18.68
C MET A 497 -10.48 15.95 17.50
N ALA A 498 -10.19 17.23 17.75
CA ALA A 498 -9.98 18.21 16.70
C ALA A 498 -8.75 17.88 15.84
N ALA A 499 -7.64 17.51 16.49
CA ALA A 499 -6.42 17.08 15.80
C ALA A 499 -6.66 15.83 14.95
N ASP A 500 -7.39 14.84 15.48
CA ASP A 500 -7.70 13.58 14.77
C ASP A 500 -8.49 13.83 13.48
N TRP A 501 -9.51 14.70 13.52
CA TRP A 501 -10.31 15.05 12.34
C TRP A 501 -9.50 15.85 11.32
N LEU A 502 -8.65 16.76 11.78
CA LEU A 502 -7.77 17.53 10.90
C LEU A 502 -6.76 16.63 10.19
N GLU A 503 -6.17 15.67 10.90
CA GLU A 503 -5.19 14.76 10.34
C GLU A 503 -5.81 13.76 9.37
N ASP A 504 -6.99 13.22 9.67
CA ASP A 504 -7.78 12.42 8.72
C ASP A 504 -8.07 13.21 7.42
N ALA A 505 -8.50 14.47 7.56
CA ALA A 505 -8.77 15.33 6.41
C ALA A 505 -7.52 15.59 5.56
N LYS A 506 -6.37 15.90 6.19
CA LYS A 506 -5.09 16.11 5.48
C LYS A 506 -4.64 14.85 4.76
N THR A 507 -4.75 13.70 5.40
CA THR A 507 -4.39 12.41 4.81
C THR A 507 -5.22 12.10 3.57
N ARG A 508 -6.55 12.24 3.67
CA ARG A 508 -7.46 12.04 2.52
C ARG A 508 -7.23 13.08 1.42
N LEU A 509 -6.98 14.33 1.78
CA LEU A 509 -6.67 15.39 0.83
C LEU A 509 -5.37 15.11 0.06
N ALA A 510 -4.32 14.67 0.76
CA ALA A 510 -3.05 14.31 0.14
C ALA A 510 -3.23 13.19 -0.89
N ALA A 511 -3.99 12.13 -0.54
CA ALA A 511 -4.30 11.04 -1.45
C ALA A 511 -5.05 11.50 -2.72
N LEU A 512 -5.95 12.48 -2.58
CA LEU A 512 -6.71 13.03 -3.71
C LEU A 512 -5.92 14.04 -4.54
N SER A 513 -5.00 14.78 -3.94
CA SER A 513 -4.20 15.83 -4.60
C SER A 513 -3.22 15.30 -5.65
N VAL A 514 -2.91 14.00 -5.59
CA VAL A 514 -2.04 13.28 -6.56
C VAL A 514 -2.80 12.97 -7.87
N LEU A 515 -4.14 13.06 -7.87
CA LEU A 515 -4.93 12.85 -9.08
C LEU A 515 -4.63 13.97 -10.07
N ASN A 516 -3.98 13.60 -11.18
CA ASN A 516 -3.64 14.49 -12.28
C ASN A 516 -4.90 15.28 -12.69
N SER A 517 -4.87 16.62 -12.58
CA SER A 517 -6.03 17.48 -12.81
C SER A 517 -6.68 17.26 -14.18
N ALA A 518 -5.91 16.76 -15.16
CA ALA A 518 -6.42 16.36 -16.48
C ALA A 518 -7.34 15.12 -16.44
N ALA A 519 -7.03 14.11 -15.61
CA ALA A 519 -7.86 12.91 -15.47
C ALA A 519 -9.15 13.17 -14.68
N LEU A 520 -9.14 14.17 -13.80
CA LEU A 520 -10.35 14.68 -13.13
C LEU A 520 -11.30 15.40 -14.09
N VAL A 521 -10.78 15.99 -15.18
CA VAL A 521 -11.58 16.68 -16.21
C VAL A 521 -12.10 15.70 -17.27
N ASN A 522 -11.27 14.76 -17.70
CA ASN A 522 -11.70 13.67 -18.59
C ASN A 522 -11.05 12.34 -18.14
N PRO A 523 -11.82 11.38 -17.59
CA PRO A 523 -11.31 10.10 -17.09
C PRO A 523 -10.87 9.14 -18.20
N ILE A 524 -11.07 9.50 -19.47
CA ILE A 524 -10.96 8.57 -20.60
C ILE A 524 -9.75 8.93 -21.46
N LYS A 525 -8.86 7.95 -21.62
CA LYS A 525 -7.77 7.99 -22.60
C LYS A 525 -8.05 7.00 -23.71
N ILE A 526 -7.61 7.32 -24.93
CA ILE A 526 -7.69 6.42 -26.06
C ILE A 526 -6.32 5.93 -26.48
N ASN A 527 -6.22 4.63 -26.68
CA ASN A 527 -5.08 4.00 -27.33
C ASN A 527 -5.58 3.40 -28.64
N ALA A 528 -5.14 3.97 -29.76
CA ALA A 528 -5.56 3.54 -31.09
C ALA A 528 -4.55 2.56 -31.68
N MET A 529 -5.04 1.43 -32.18
CA MET A 529 -4.26 0.44 -32.89
C MET A 529 -4.79 0.28 -34.31
N ARG A 530 -3.88 0.27 -35.29
CA ARG A 530 -4.20 0.02 -36.70
C ARG A 530 -3.89 -1.44 -37.03
N SER A 531 -4.84 -2.13 -37.67
CA SER A 531 -4.67 -3.49 -38.21
C SER A 531 -5.17 -3.57 -39.66
N ASN A 532 -5.02 -4.70 -40.36
CA ASN A 532 -5.57 -4.83 -41.71
C ASN A 532 -7.13 -4.75 -41.75
N GLN A 533 -7.81 -4.88 -40.62
CA GLN A 533 -9.28 -4.84 -40.54
C GLN A 533 -9.85 -3.45 -40.24
N GLY A 534 -9.03 -2.51 -39.79
CA GLY A 534 -9.49 -1.17 -39.42
C GLY A 534 -8.67 -0.55 -38.31
N TRP A 535 -9.31 0.36 -37.60
CA TRP A 535 -8.85 0.95 -36.36
C TRP A 535 -9.56 0.30 -35.18
N MET A 536 -8.80 -0.01 -34.14
CA MET A 536 -9.30 -0.47 -32.87
C MET A 536 -8.91 0.56 -31.81
N LEU A 537 -9.90 1.26 -31.27
CA LEU A 537 -9.69 2.24 -30.21
C LEU A 537 -9.96 1.58 -28.86
N ASN A 538 -8.94 1.47 -28.03
CA ASN A 538 -9.08 1.00 -26.66
C ASN A 538 -9.31 2.19 -25.72
N LEU A 539 -10.44 2.18 -25.02
CA LEU A 539 -10.87 3.19 -24.06
C LEU A 539 -10.33 2.82 -22.67
N ALA A 540 -9.27 3.50 -22.25
CA ALA A 540 -8.74 3.39 -20.89
C ALA A 540 -9.49 4.39 -19.99
N ILE A 541 -10.43 3.89 -19.18
CA ILE A 541 -11.25 4.67 -18.26
C ILE A 541 -10.66 4.54 -16.86
N ALA A 542 -10.44 5.67 -16.17
CA ALA A 542 -9.87 5.70 -14.83
C ALA A 542 -10.80 5.05 -13.77
N ASP A 543 -12.11 5.15 -13.99
CA ASP A 543 -13.12 4.49 -13.15
C ASP A 543 -13.31 3.03 -13.55
N ARG A 544 -13.67 2.20 -12.56
CA ARG A 544 -14.25 0.90 -12.84
C ARG A 544 -15.65 1.09 -13.44
N THR A 545 -15.85 0.54 -14.63
CA THR A 545 -17.08 0.73 -15.41
C THR A 545 -17.89 -0.55 -15.52
N GLN A 546 -19.20 -0.46 -15.26
CA GLN A 546 -20.14 -1.54 -15.53
C GLN A 546 -20.54 -1.62 -16.99
N GLU A 547 -20.73 -0.47 -17.66
CA GLU A 547 -21.09 -0.41 -19.08
C GLU A 547 -20.52 0.86 -19.70
N ILE A 548 -20.15 0.81 -20.97
CA ILE A 548 -19.58 1.93 -21.72
C ILE A 548 -20.46 2.20 -22.93
N PHE A 549 -20.76 3.47 -23.16
CA PHE A 549 -21.56 3.93 -24.29
C PHE A 549 -20.76 4.94 -25.11
N VAL A 550 -20.78 4.76 -26.42
CA VAL A 550 -20.04 5.59 -27.36
C VAL A 550 -21.00 6.16 -28.39
N LYS A 551 -20.81 7.43 -28.72
CA LYS A 551 -21.50 8.12 -29.80
C LYS A 551 -20.47 8.67 -30.78
N LEU A 552 -20.54 8.18 -32.00
CA LEU A 552 -19.76 8.67 -33.13
C LEU A 552 -20.49 9.88 -33.76
N PRO A 553 -19.81 10.69 -34.58
CA PRO A 553 -20.46 11.78 -35.30
C PRO A 553 -21.68 11.29 -36.08
N ASN A 554 -22.80 12.02 -35.97
CA ASN A 554 -24.07 11.70 -36.63
C ASN A 554 -24.70 10.34 -36.23
N SER A 555 -24.34 9.77 -35.07
CA SER A 555 -25.00 8.59 -34.50
C SER A 555 -25.65 8.88 -33.14
N ASP A 556 -26.42 7.93 -32.62
CA ASP A 556 -26.82 7.91 -31.20
C ASP A 556 -25.78 7.19 -30.34
N PHE A 557 -25.89 7.33 -29.01
CA PHE A 557 -25.10 6.53 -28.07
C PHE A 557 -25.45 5.05 -28.20
N LYS A 558 -24.42 4.21 -28.31
CA LYS A 558 -24.54 2.76 -28.35
C LYS A 558 -23.62 2.14 -27.32
N SER A 559 -24.09 1.09 -26.66
CA SER A 559 -23.26 0.27 -25.78
C SER A 559 -22.14 -0.38 -26.58
N THR A 560 -20.94 -0.44 -26.02
CA THR A 560 -19.81 -1.20 -26.59
C THR A 560 -19.95 -2.70 -26.34
N GLY A 561 -20.92 -3.12 -25.52
CA GLY A 561 -21.13 -4.51 -25.16
C GLY A 561 -20.24 -4.98 -24.01
N PHE A 562 -20.07 -6.29 -23.89
CA PHE A 562 -19.37 -6.93 -22.77
C PHE A 562 -18.35 -7.95 -23.27
N MET A 563 -17.27 -8.12 -22.52
CA MET A 563 -16.28 -9.16 -22.78
C MET A 563 -16.91 -10.55 -22.65
N ALA A 564 -16.73 -11.39 -23.66
CA ALA A 564 -17.26 -12.75 -23.65
C ALA A 564 -16.67 -13.57 -22.49
N ASN A 565 -17.53 -14.29 -21.76
CA ASN A 565 -17.16 -15.18 -20.66
C ASN A 565 -16.32 -14.55 -19.55
N SER A 566 -16.36 -13.22 -19.41
CA SER A 566 -15.55 -12.48 -18.43
C SER A 566 -16.48 -11.78 -17.44
N MET A 567 -16.34 -12.13 -16.16
CA MET A 567 -17.10 -11.53 -15.05
C MET A 567 -16.14 -10.78 -14.14
N ASP A 568 -16.56 -9.61 -13.68
CA ASP A 568 -15.85 -8.88 -12.64
C ASP A 568 -15.94 -9.69 -11.33
N PRO A 569 -14.81 -10.08 -10.72
CA PRO A 569 -14.80 -10.96 -9.54
C PRO A 569 -15.36 -10.27 -8.28
N THR A 570 -15.44 -8.94 -8.27
CA THR A 570 -15.95 -8.13 -7.17
C THR A 570 -17.47 -7.97 -7.25
N THR A 571 -18.00 -7.74 -8.45
CA THR A 571 -19.43 -7.43 -8.64
C THR A 571 -20.25 -8.61 -9.18
N GLY A 572 -19.59 -9.63 -9.72
CA GLY A 572 -20.23 -10.76 -10.40
C GLY A 572 -20.93 -10.39 -11.71
N LYS A 573 -20.75 -9.16 -12.21
CA LYS A 573 -21.34 -8.66 -13.45
C LYS A 573 -20.38 -8.83 -14.64
N PRO A 574 -20.89 -8.91 -15.88
CA PRO A 574 -20.04 -8.93 -17.07
C PRO A 574 -19.14 -7.69 -17.15
N ILE A 575 -17.91 -7.87 -17.60
CA ILE A 575 -16.95 -6.76 -17.78
C ILE A 575 -17.31 -6.01 -19.06
N ALA A 576 -17.45 -4.68 -18.99
CA ALA A 576 -17.70 -3.83 -20.15
C ALA A 576 -16.60 -4.00 -21.21
N TYR A 577 -16.97 -4.05 -22.49
CA TYR A 577 -16.01 -4.17 -23.59
C TYR A 577 -15.41 -2.79 -23.88
N PRO A 578 -14.10 -2.56 -23.66
CA PRO A 578 -13.53 -1.21 -23.71
C PRO A 578 -13.10 -0.79 -25.12
N MET A 579 -13.49 -1.51 -26.17
CA MET A 579 -12.98 -1.26 -27.52
C MET A 579 -14.07 -0.73 -28.46
N VAL A 580 -13.66 0.18 -29.35
CA VAL A 580 -14.47 0.71 -30.44
C VAL A 580 -13.76 0.44 -31.76
N GLU A 581 -14.46 -0.18 -32.69
CA GLU A 581 -13.95 -0.45 -34.04
C GLU A 581 -14.36 0.67 -35.00
N LEU A 582 -13.39 1.15 -35.78
CA LEU A 582 -13.61 2.12 -36.86
C LEU A 582 -13.03 1.57 -38.18
N PRO A 583 -13.60 1.96 -39.33
CA PRO A 583 -13.07 1.53 -40.62
C PRO A 583 -11.67 2.11 -40.86
N GLY A 584 -10.84 1.45 -41.66
CA GLY A 584 -9.44 1.86 -41.88
C GLY A 584 -9.28 3.28 -42.44
N ASN A 585 -10.25 3.73 -43.24
CA ASN A 585 -10.33 5.07 -43.83
C ASN A 585 -11.07 6.09 -42.93
N ALA A 586 -11.18 5.83 -41.63
CA ALA A 586 -11.80 6.77 -40.69
C ALA A 586 -11.08 8.12 -40.71
N GLU A 587 -11.83 9.22 -40.82
CA GLU A 587 -11.30 10.59 -40.73
C GLU A 587 -11.17 11.03 -39.26
N ALA A 588 -10.50 12.17 -39.04
CA ALA A 588 -10.44 12.77 -37.71
C ALA A 588 -11.83 13.12 -37.20
N MET A 589 -12.15 12.73 -35.97
CA MET A 589 -13.49 12.86 -35.40
C MET A 589 -13.49 13.07 -33.89
N ASP A 590 -14.57 13.66 -33.39
CA ASP A 590 -14.85 13.74 -31.96
C ASP A 590 -15.81 12.61 -31.57
N ILE A 591 -15.41 11.85 -30.57
CA ILE A 591 -16.10 10.67 -30.05
C ILE A 591 -16.60 11.03 -28.66
N MET A 592 -17.90 10.92 -28.44
CA MET A 592 -18.50 11.15 -27.12
C MET A 592 -18.61 9.82 -26.39
N VAL A 593 -18.12 9.75 -25.16
CA VAL A 593 -18.16 8.55 -24.34
C VAL A 593 -18.81 8.85 -23.02
N LYS A 594 -19.75 7.99 -22.60
CA LYS A 594 -20.29 7.97 -21.24
C LYS A 594 -20.22 6.55 -20.72
N TYR A 595 -20.24 6.38 -19.40
CA TYR A 595 -20.19 5.05 -18.80
C TYR A 595 -21.00 5.02 -17.52
N THR A 596 -21.36 3.80 -17.11
CA THR A 596 -21.98 3.56 -15.82
C THR A 596 -20.90 3.09 -14.85
N ASP A 597 -20.77 3.75 -13.70
CA ASP A 597 -19.80 3.34 -12.69
C ASP A 597 -20.26 2.10 -11.89
N ILE A 598 -19.44 1.68 -10.93
CA ILE A 598 -19.72 0.53 -10.06
C ILE A 598 -21.01 0.65 -9.24
N ARG A 599 -21.56 1.85 -9.05
CA ARG A 599 -22.83 2.07 -8.34
C ARG A 599 -24.04 2.15 -9.25
N GLY A 600 -23.84 2.09 -10.56
CA GLY A 600 -24.94 2.28 -11.50
C GLY A 600 -25.17 3.75 -11.86
N GLU A 601 -24.29 4.67 -11.45
CA GLU A 601 -24.41 6.09 -11.76
C GLU A 601 -23.79 6.38 -13.13
N GLU A 602 -24.49 7.16 -13.95
CA GLU A 602 -24.00 7.56 -15.28
C GLU A 602 -22.99 8.71 -15.16
N GLN A 603 -21.83 8.54 -15.81
CA GLN A 603 -20.75 9.52 -15.87
C GLN A 603 -20.56 10.01 -17.30
N GLY A 604 -20.34 11.32 -17.46
CA GLY A 604 -20.13 11.99 -18.75
C GLY A 604 -21.37 12.72 -19.29
N PRO A 605 -21.46 12.97 -20.62
CA PRO A 605 -20.54 12.48 -21.66
C PRO A 605 -19.23 13.27 -21.72
N PHE A 606 -18.15 12.55 -22.00
CA PHE A 606 -16.81 13.07 -22.20
C PHE A 606 -16.47 13.08 -23.69
N GLU A 607 -15.91 14.19 -24.17
CA GLU A 607 -15.49 14.35 -25.56
C GLU A 607 -14.04 13.91 -25.75
N ILE A 608 -13.78 13.10 -26.77
CA ILE A 608 -12.46 12.58 -27.09
C ILE A 608 -12.19 12.82 -28.57
N ARG A 609 -11.09 13.50 -28.88
CA ARG A 609 -10.67 13.72 -30.27
C ARG A 609 -9.76 12.60 -30.76
N PHE A 610 -10.19 11.91 -31.82
CA PHE A 610 -9.40 10.91 -32.53
C PHE A 610 -8.84 11.50 -33.83
N ASN A 611 -7.52 11.40 -34.01
CA ASN A 611 -6.84 11.73 -35.25
C ASN A 611 -6.08 10.50 -35.78
N PRO A 612 -6.51 9.89 -36.90
CA PRO A 612 -5.93 8.65 -37.42
C PRO A 612 -4.46 8.80 -37.81
N ASN A 613 -4.05 9.94 -38.37
CA ASN A 613 -2.67 10.14 -38.82
C ASN A 613 -1.71 10.25 -37.64
N LEU A 614 -2.06 11.05 -36.62
CA LEU A 614 -1.26 11.17 -35.40
C LEU A 614 -1.20 9.84 -34.65
N ALA A 615 -2.33 9.13 -34.56
CA ALA A 615 -2.39 7.81 -33.95
C ALA A 615 -1.50 6.78 -34.67
N LEU A 616 -1.48 6.81 -36.01
CA LEU A 616 -0.68 5.89 -36.81
C LEU A 616 0.82 6.10 -36.57
N ILE A 617 1.26 7.37 -36.63
CA ILE A 617 2.66 7.75 -36.38
C ILE A 617 3.08 7.32 -34.97
N ALA A 618 2.31 7.70 -33.95
CA ALA A 618 2.61 7.36 -32.56
C ALA A 618 2.68 5.85 -32.33
N GLY A 619 1.71 5.10 -32.85
CA GLY A 619 1.66 3.64 -32.69
C GLY A 619 2.81 2.90 -33.39
N GLN A 620 3.17 3.31 -34.61
CA GLN A 620 4.29 2.69 -35.31
C GLN A 620 5.65 3.03 -34.67
N LYS A 621 5.82 4.26 -34.18
CA LYS A 621 7.01 4.67 -33.42
C LYS A 621 7.20 3.82 -32.16
N ASP A 622 6.15 3.67 -31.34
CA ASP A 622 6.16 2.85 -30.13
C ASP A 622 6.50 1.37 -30.40
N ILE A 623 6.10 0.83 -31.56
CA ILE A 623 6.52 -0.51 -32.01
C ILE A 623 8.02 -0.56 -32.32
N LEU A 624 8.52 0.43 -33.07
CA LEU A 624 9.93 0.50 -33.47
C LEU A 624 10.86 0.64 -32.25
N GLU A 625 10.50 1.48 -31.28
CA GLU A 625 11.31 1.72 -30.08
C GLU A 625 11.34 0.52 -29.12
N ARG A 626 10.26 -0.27 -29.06
CA ARG A 626 10.23 -1.51 -28.24
C ARG A 626 10.91 -2.70 -28.88
N MET A 627 11.06 -2.70 -30.21
CA MET A 627 11.65 -3.82 -30.96
C MET A 627 12.83 -3.39 -31.84
N PRO A 628 13.89 -2.77 -31.27
CA PRO A 628 15.06 -2.34 -32.03
C PRO A 628 15.78 -3.52 -32.70
N ASN A 629 15.85 -4.67 -32.04
CA ASN A 629 16.48 -5.89 -32.57
C ASN A 629 15.86 -6.39 -33.88
N GLY A 630 14.61 -6.02 -34.17
CA GLY A 630 13.89 -6.42 -35.38
C GLY A 630 14.13 -5.52 -36.59
N TRP A 631 14.84 -4.39 -36.43
CA TRP A 631 14.99 -3.40 -37.50
C TRP A 631 15.70 -3.93 -38.73
N VAL A 632 16.69 -4.82 -38.53
CA VAL A 632 17.45 -5.43 -39.62
C VAL A 632 17.58 -6.94 -39.48
N SER A 633 17.74 -7.61 -40.63
CA SER A 633 18.12 -9.02 -40.67
C SER A 633 19.12 -9.31 -41.78
N TYR A 634 20.02 -10.26 -41.54
CA TYR A 634 21.09 -10.62 -42.46
C TYR A 634 20.75 -11.86 -43.28
N ARG A 635 21.19 -11.90 -44.55
CA ARG A 635 21.12 -13.09 -45.40
C ARG A 635 22.28 -13.12 -46.38
N ASP A 636 22.99 -14.24 -46.44
CA ASP A 636 24.01 -14.46 -47.46
C ASP A 636 23.34 -14.97 -48.76
N PHE A 637 23.67 -14.35 -49.90
CA PHE A 637 23.13 -14.69 -51.21
C PHE A 637 24.12 -14.34 -52.33
N ASP A 638 24.36 -15.28 -53.26
CA ASP A 638 25.21 -15.10 -54.45
C ASP A 638 26.60 -14.48 -54.16
N GLY A 639 27.27 -14.97 -53.10
CA GLY A 639 28.59 -14.48 -52.68
C GLY A 639 28.60 -13.12 -51.98
N LYS A 640 27.44 -12.46 -51.85
CA LYS A 640 27.23 -11.20 -51.13
C LYS A 640 26.48 -11.42 -49.81
N ARG A 641 26.54 -10.42 -48.92
CA ARG A 641 25.72 -10.34 -47.72
C ARG A 641 24.67 -9.26 -47.90
N LEU A 642 23.41 -9.60 -47.67
CA LEU A 642 22.27 -8.69 -47.74
C LEU A 642 21.84 -8.31 -46.34
N VAL A 643 21.52 -7.04 -46.15
CA VAL A 643 20.84 -6.52 -44.95
C VAL A 643 19.44 -6.11 -45.34
N TYR A 644 18.44 -6.74 -44.74
CA TYR A 644 17.03 -6.46 -44.94
C TYR A 644 16.52 -5.47 -43.89
N PHE A 645 15.81 -4.44 -44.34
CA PHE A 645 15.14 -3.41 -43.52
C PHE A 645 13.61 -3.57 -43.57
N THR A 646 13.11 -4.78 -43.85
CA THR A 646 11.68 -5.08 -44.06
C THR A 646 10.81 -4.56 -42.91
N HIS A 647 11.26 -4.71 -41.66
CA HIS A 647 10.53 -4.22 -40.49
C HIS A 647 10.35 -2.70 -40.51
N LEU A 648 11.41 -1.94 -40.82
CA LEU A 648 11.33 -0.48 -40.92
C LEU A 648 10.35 -0.05 -42.02
N ILE A 649 10.37 -0.72 -43.17
CA ILE A 649 9.45 -0.42 -44.28
C ILE A 649 7.99 -0.71 -43.91
N SER A 650 7.74 -1.78 -43.16
CA SER A 650 6.40 -2.12 -42.64
C SER A 650 5.87 -1.11 -41.61
N TYR A 651 6.73 -0.26 -41.04
CA TYR A 651 6.37 0.77 -40.06
C TYR A 651 6.85 2.17 -40.50
N ARG A 652 6.94 2.39 -41.81
CA ARG A 652 7.50 3.62 -42.42
C ARG A 652 6.68 4.87 -42.17
N CYS A 653 5.40 4.76 -41.78
CA CYS A 653 4.59 5.94 -41.52
C CYS A 653 5.05 6.73 -40.29
N ALA A 654 5.80 6.09 -39.38
CA ALA A 654 6.45 6.79 -38.28
C ALA A 654 7.85 7.35 -38.62
N ILE A 655 8.43 6.98 -39.77
CA ILE A 655 9.85 7.22 -40.07
C ILE A 655 9.95 8.30 -41.16
N ASP A 656 10.74 9.33 -40.88
CA ASP A 656 11.12 10.35 -41.86
C ASP A 656 12.42 9.94 -42.59
N GLU A 657 13.42 9.46 -41.84
CA GLU A 657 14.71 9.04 -42.40
C GLU A 657 15.24 7.78 -41.70
N VAL A 658 15.84 6.87 -42.48
CA VAL A 658 16.67 5.76 -41.98
C VAL A 658 18.12 6.02 -42.36
N GLN A 659 19.00 6.10 -41.37
CA GLN A 659 20.44 6.17 -41.57
C GLN A 659 21.11 4.88 -41.09
N TYR A 660 22.08 4.39 -41.83
CA TYR A 660 22.91 3.25 -41.46
C TYR A 660 24.40 3.51 -41.69
N GLY A 661 25.24 2.70 -41.04
CA GLY A 661 26.70 2.76 -41.12
C GLY A 661 27.31 1.37 -41.03
N LEU A 662 28.39 1.14 -41.78
CA LEU A 662 29.10 -0.14 -41.83
C LEU A 662 30.39 -0.03 -41.02
N ASP A 663 30.56 -0.87 -40.00
CA ASP A 663 31.72 -0.86 -39.09
C ASP A 663 32.05 0.52 -38.48
N THR A 664 31.03 1.37 -38.31
CA THR A 664 31.12 2.68 -37.68
C THR A 664 29.95 2.88 -36.71
N ASP A 665 30.17 3.61 -35.62
CA ASP A 665 29.11 4.00 -34.69
C ASP A 665 28.36 5.27 -35.12
N THR A 666 28.79 5.91 -36.21
CA THR A 666 28.14 7.10 -36.78
C THR A 666 27.52 6.76 -38.15
N PRO A 667 26.21 6.43 -38.21
CA PRO A 667 25.49 6.22 -39.46
C PRO A 667 25.68 7.39 -40.43
N ASN A 668 26.02 7.09 -41.68
CA ASN A 668 26.34 8.10 -42.70
C ASN A 668 25.78 7.78 -44.09
N GLN A 669 25.02 6.70 -44.22
CA GLN A 669 24.33 6.30 -45.45
C GLN A 669 22.83 6.31 -45.19
N SER A 670 22.04 6.82 -46.13
CA SER A 670 20.57 6.80 -46.01
C SER A 670 19.99 5.58 -46.72
N PHE A 671 18.93 5.00 -46.16
CA PHE A 671 18.17 3.91 -46.75
C PHE A 671 16.79 4.40 -47.19
N GLU A 672 16.42 4.17 -48.45
CA GLU A 672 15.19 4.68 -49.05
C GLU A 672 13.99 3.77 -48.70
N ILE A 673 13.12 4.24 -47.80
CA ILE A 673 11.94 3.49 -47.31
C ILE A 673 10.64 3.76 -48.08
N GLY A 674 10.62 4.78 -48.94
CA GLY A 674 9.44 5.22 -49.70
C GLY A 674 8.39 5.95 -48.87
N GLU A 675 7.35 6.48 -49.53
CA GLU A 675 6.27 7.21 -48.85
C GLU A 675 5.34 6.27 -48.06
N CYS A 676 4.79 6.80 -46.96
CA CYS A 676 3.71 6.15 -46.22
C CYS A 676 2.43 6.07 -47.07
N ASP A 677 1.79 4.89 -47.06
CA ASP A 677 0.39 4.73 -47.49
C ASP A 677 -0.46 4.51 -46.22
N PRO A 678 -1.19 5.53 -45.72
CA PRO A 678 -2.00 5.40 -44.50
C PRO A 678 -3.11 4.35 -44.60
N ASP A 679 -3.59 4.05 -45.81
CA ASP A 679 -4.63 3.05 -46.04
C ASP A 679 -4.05 1.63 -45.95
N ASN A 680 -2.80 1.43 -46.42
CA ASN A 680 -2.07 0.16 -46.33
C ASN A 680 -0.68 0.32 -45.66
N PRO A 681 -0.63 0.70 -44.37
CA PRO A 681 0.59 1.21 -43.76
C PRO A 681 1.68 0.16 -43.54
N HIS A 682 1.34 -1.13 -43.65
CA HIS A 682 2.26 -2.26 -43.53
C HIS A 682 2.63 -2.90 -44.88
N ALA A 683 1.99 -2.49 -45.97
CA ALA A 683 2.24 -3.07 -47.29
C ALA A 683 3.59 -2.58 -47.84
N ILE A 684 4.39 -3.51 -48.37
CA ILE A 684 5.64 -3.19 -49.05
C ILE A 684 5.31 -2.78 -50.50
N PRO A 685 5.78 -1.61 -50.98
CA PRO A 685 5.56 -1.19 -52.35
C PRO A 685 6.06 -2.23 -53.37
N SER A 686 5.30 -2.51 -54.41
CA SER A 686 5.72 -3.45 -55.46
C SER A 686 6.72 -2.86 -56.46
N LYS A 687 6.79 -1.53 -56.56
CA LYS A 687 7.69 -0.74 -57.42
C LYS A 687 7.98 0.62 -56.79
N GLY A 688 9.06 1.28 -57.23
CA GLY A 688 9.43 2.63 -56.78
C GLY A 688 10.18 2.65 -55.45
N PRO A 689 10.36 3.84 -54.84
CA PRO A 689 10.99 4.01 -53.53
C PRO A 689 10.41 3.06 -52.47
N GLY A 690 11.24 2.41 -51.66
CA GLY A 690 10.79 1.43 -50.66
C GLY A 690 10.39 0.05 -51.19
N SER A 691 10.41 -0.19 -52.50
CA SER A 691 10.15 -1.55 -53.04
C SER A 691 11.34 -2.49 -52.93
N VAL A 692 12.54 -1.95 -52.78
CA VAL A 692 13.76 -2.73 -52.51
C VAL A 692 14.04 -2.70 -51.01
N VAL A 693 13.74 -3.82 -50.34
CA VAL A 693 13.77 -3.91 -48.87
C VAL A 693 15.14 -4.26 -48.28
N TYR A 694 16.20 -4.30 -49.09
CA TYR A 694 17.53 -4.70 -48.67
C TYR A 694 18.62 -3.90 -49.36
N THR A 695 19.81 -3.88 -48.76
CA THR A 695 21.04 -3.39 -49.39
C THR A 695 22.13 -4.47 -49.34
N ASP A 696 23.03 -4.49 -50.33
CA ASP A 696 24.21 -5.35 -50.29
C ASP A 696 25.35 -4.69 -49.51
N ILE A 697 25.98 -5.47 -48.63
CA ILE A 697 27.12 -5.04 -47.82
C ILE A 697 28.34 -5.95 -48.08
N PRO A 698 29.57 -5.45 -47.88
CA PRO A 698 30.76 -6.28 -47.94
C PRO A 698 30.69 -7.43 -46.92
N LYS A 699 30.98 -8.66 -47.34
CA LYS A 699 30.99 -9.82 -46.44
C LYS A 699 31.89 -9.67 -45.19
N PRO A 700 33.04 -8.95 -45.25
CA PRO A 700 33.87 -8.71 -44.07
C PRO A 700 33.28 -7.75 -43.03
N THR A 701 32.13 -7.11 -43.30
CA THR A 701 31.49 -6.18 -42.36
C THR A 701 31.18 -6.90 -41.06
N LYS A 702 31.61 -6.33 -39.93
CA LYS A 702 31.44 -6.90 -38.60
C LYS A 702 30.12 -6.50 -37.96
N TYR A 703 29.68 -5.26 -38.17
CA TYR A 703 28.41 -4.77 -37.63
C TYR A 703 27.83 -3.64 -38.46
N LEU A 704 26.54 -3.42 -38.27
CA LEU A 704 25.77 -2.31 -38.81
C LEU A 704 25.30 -1.41 -37.67
N SER A 705 25.48 -0.11 -37.78
CA SER A 705 24.80 0.88 -36.93
C SER A 705 23.58 1.42 -37.67
N VAL A 706 22.44 1.61 -37.00
CA VAL A 706 21.22 2.20 -37.58
C VAL A 706 20.67 3.28 -36.66
N LYS A 707 20.24 4.40 -37.25
CA LYS A 707 19.56 5.51 -36.56
C LYS A 707 18.31 5.90 -37.35
N LEU A 708 17.22 6.16 -36.65
CA LEU A 708 15.96 6.62 -37.23
C LEU A 708 15.73 8.09 -36.89
N THR A 709 15.26 8.85 -37.87
CA THR A 709 14.56 10.13 -37.63
C THR A 709 13.07 9.86 -37.83
N TYR A 710 12.26 10.20 -36.84
CA TYR A 710 10.81 9.98 -36.86
C TYR A 710 10.06 11.17 -37.49
N ALA A 711 8.85 10.91 -37.98
CA ALA A 711 7.98 11.91 -38.61
C ALA A 711 7.55 13.05 -37.66
N ASP A 712 7.69 12.86 -36.34
CA ASP A 712 7.48 13.89 -35.32
C ASP A 712 8.74 14.76 -35.05
N GLY A 713 9.82 14.52 -35.80
CA GLY A 713 11.11 15.22 -35.70
C GLY A 713 12.06 14.70 -34.62
N THR A 714 11.64 13.73 -33.81
CA THR A 714 12.52 13.10 -32.82
C THR A 714 13.46 12.08 -33.48
N GLN A 715 14.50 11.67 -32.76
CA GLN A 715 15.48 10.70 -33.26
C GLN A 715 15.63 9.53 -32.29
N SER A 716 15.89 8.34 -32.84
CA SER A 716 16.25 7.18 -32.03
C SER A 716 17.70 7.27 -31.55
N GLU A 717 18.01 6.50 -30.50
CA GLU A 717 19.38 6.09 -30.22
C GLU A 717 19.96 5.29 -31.40
N VAL A 718 21.29 5.30 -31.53
CA VAL A 718 21.99 4.49 -32.53
C VAL A 718 21.97 3.03 -32.08
N GLN A 719 21.38 2.16 -32.90
CA GLN A 719 21.29 0.72 -32.64
C GLN A 719 22.38 -0.03 -33.40
N ARG A 720 23.05 -0.97 -32.74
CA ARG A 720 24.11 -1.79 -33.32
C ARG A 720 23.63 -3.22 -33.56
N PHE A 721 23.94 -3.75 -34.73
CA PHE A 721 23.57 -5.11 -35.16
C PHE A 721 24.82 -5.83 -35.65
N ASP A 722 25.33 -6.79 -34.88
CA ASP A 722 26.49 -7.57 -35.29
C ASP A 722 26.13 -8.50 -36.45
N ALA A 723 27.00 -8.54 -37.47
CA ALA A 723 26.84 -9.39 -38.62
C ALA A 723 27.19 -10.85 -38.26
N PRO A 724 26.47 -11.85 -38.79
CA PRO A 724 26.76 -13.25 -38.55
C PRO A 724 28.15 -13.63 -39.11
N ASN A 725 28.88 -14.47 -38.37
CA ASN A 725 30.22 -14.92 -38.78
C ASN A 725 30.23 -15.71 -40.09
#